data_AF-A0A969AZX1-F1
#
_entry.id   AF-A0A969AZX1-F1
#
_cell.length_a   1.000
_cell.length_b   1.000
_cell.length_c   1.000
_cell.angle_alpha   90.00
_cell.angle_beta   90.00
_cell.angle_gamma   90.00
#
_symmetry.space_group_name_H-M   'P 1'
#
loop_
_entity.id
_entity.type
_entity.pdbx_description
1 polymer ?
#
loop_
_entity_poly.entity_id
_entity_poly.type
_entity_poly.pdbx_seq_one_letter_code
_entity_poly.pdbx_strand_id
1 'polypeptide(L)'
;MELSLQGNEWSLNLRKDVSITFNKSFLLAYAYYNQVKVPEELIEQSLDDIERDSTVFRTAVYKMLKESPVEINYNPETFINELISFGQNKRADMEKEEENGMLKLYPQAVLGMFPQAGSYLVPDYLHLLEEDGYDDIEQFFLSRTRQEEINTYNNSPDYFRFLNKVKEEETFTPFKLDAHQENALKAIKQGNSLVVQGPPGTGKSQLISNLISDFIARGKRVLLVCQKRAALDVVYERLSAGDMAPFAALVHDFKNDRKTIFSQINDQIERVNEYQFKNNSLDAIQLERKFLQASRKIDQIAEQFEEFKQMLFDESEAGVSVKELYLNSDREGEMISLKQEYRSFPMVGIEDFELKLRHYFTYHNKFNRESYTWRSRKRFAGFGMEELNKMKSILKEIPVYQEEISKKVEKLLGAGMELKAAEKVFLGRENLKEMLRHLKDDITFGFFQHIVHTRDVNSDSFPDLLWLSTMRRTLMGCFDSPGPELSLETKDLGAFQKALQQKMKSRRRLFASIKWHLFSKDKTWLNKVLASNNLRRKGKDYNTLERMVDFRLNLEHNVTKLKSTKWLTEIPEFYLRDVFDKWFEREKDAVTSYLIFDSFRNFKEYFNTTSISMAQFIQQVNSLYEIVIDIPTKMDQWRVYLRDARIDMILNDAGLNVKMISTLNDDFDGLCDFDNLKQNLSEAERAVIDRLIDVNEMATEDELLGLFKNSLRMAWIDHIETKYPILRSINSLQFERMQADLQQAVKDKLNISKEITLLKTRERTYANVEFNRLNNMVTYRDLAHQVNKSRCGPSVNLCSILKMRSSTLYPAGWPVQRRFRPFFP
;
A
#
# COMPACT_ATOMS: atom_id res chain seq x y z
N MET A 1 -7.26 84.83 16.49
CA MET A 1 -6.87 85.94 15.61
C MET A 1 -7.73 85.92 14.36
N GLU A 2 -7.98 87.08 13.77
CA GLU A 2 -8.68 87.28 12.50
C GLU A 2 -7.85 88.24 11.65
N LEU A 3 -7.59 87.87 10.40
CA LEU A 3 -6.91 88.74 9.44
C LEU A 3 -7.94 89.67 8.79
N SER A 4 -7.71 90.98 8.87
CA SER A 4 -8.51 91.97 8.16
C SER A 4 -7.63 92.90 7.35
N LEU A 5 -8.06 93.19 6.12
CA LEU A 5 -7.38 94.14 5.24
C LEU A 5 -7.84 95.56 5.56
N GLN A 6 -6.93 96.43 6.00
CA GLN A 6 -7.20 97.85 6.23
C GLN A 6 -6.21 98.68 5.42
N GLY A 7 -6.71 99.49 4.47
CA GLY A 7 -5.87 100.45 3.74
C GLY A 7 -4.68 99.82 2.99
N ASN A 8 -4.88 98.68 2.31
CA ASN A 8 -3.84 97.90 1.61
C ASN A 8 -2.81 97.20 2.50
N GLU A 9 -2.95 97.25 3.83
CA GLU A 9 -2.15 96.49 4.78
C GLU A 9 -3.00 95.40 5.44
N TRP A 10 -2.40 94.23 5.65
CA TRP A 10 -3.03 93.16 6.43
C TRP A 10 -2.83 93.44 7.91
N SER A 11 -3.93 93.65 8.62
CA SER A 11 -3.95 93.79 10.08
C SER A 11 -4.40 92.48 10.72
N LEU A 12 -3.68 92.02 11.73
CA LEU A 12 -4.05 90.84 12.51
C LEU A 12 -4.74 91.31 13.79
N ASN A 13 -6.05 91.04 13.89
CA ASN A 13 -6.86 91.43 15.04
C ASN A 13 -7.14 90.22 15.94
N LEU A 14 -7.26 90.46 17.25
CA LEU A 14 -7.75 89.43 18.17
C LEU A 14 -9.23 89.15 17.90
N ARG A 15 -9.58 87.86 17.95
CA ARG A 15 -10.96 87.42 17.81
C ARG A 15 -11.68 87.64 19.14
N LYS A 16 -12.86 88.26 19.12
CA LYS A 16 -13.60 88.61 20.34
C LYS A 16 -14.18 87.40 21.08
N ASP A 17 -14.25 86.25 20.41
CA ASP A 17 -14.80 84.99 20.90
C ASP A 17 -13.74 83.99 21.40
N VAL A 18 -12.46 84.40 21.45
CA VAL A 18 -11.34 83.52 21.83
C VAL A 18 -10.45 84.23 22.84
N SER A 19 -10.31 83.64 24.03
CA SER A 19 -9.43 84.11 25.09
C SER A 19 -7.97 83.77 24.81
N ILE A 20 -7.05 84.60 25.32
CA ILE A 20 -5.61 84.31 25.30
C ILE A 20 -5.33 83.33 26.44
N THR A 21 -4.86 82.12 26.13
CA THR A 21 -4.53 81.09 27.13
C THR A 21 -3.20 80.42 26.79
N PHE A 22 -2.62 79.69 27.75
CA PHE A 22 -1.50 78.80 27.46
C PHE A 22 -1.92 77.63 26.54
N ASN A 23 -0.94 77.08 25.82
CA ASN A 23 -1.14 75.86 25.06
C ASN A 23 -1.20 74.65 26.02
N LYS A 24 -2.40 74.10 26.22
CA LYS A 24 -2.65 72.99 27.13
C LYS A 24 -1.85 71.72 26.79
N SER A 25 -1.70 71.41 25.50
CA SER A 25 -0.93 70.24 25.04
C SER A 25 0.55 70.37 25.38
N PHE A 26 1.08 71.59 25.23
CA PHE A 26 2.46 71.89 25.61
C PHE A 26 2.69 71.78 27.11
N LEU A 27 1.79 72.36 27.92
CA LEU A 27 1.89 72.27 29.39
C LEU A 27 1.84 70.83 29.89
N LEU A 28 1.00 69.98 29.29
CA LEU A 28 0.94 68.55 29.62
C LEU A 28 2.21 67.80 29.20
N ALA A 29 2.76 68.09 28.01
CA ALA A 29 4.02 67.51 27.56
C ALA A 29 5.19 67.92 28.47
N TYR A 30 5.24 69.19 28.86
CA TYR A 30 6.21 69.72 29.82
C TYR A 30 6.07 69.04 31.20
N ALA A 31 4.83 68.95 31.70
CA ALA A 31 4.49 68.30 32.97
C ALA A 31 4.96 66.84 33.00
N TYR A 32 4.68 66.09 31.94
CA TYR A 32 5.09 64.71 31.78
C TYR A 32 6.62 64.57 31.73
N TYR A 33 7.30 65.36 30.88
CA TYR A 33 8.75 65.29 30.70
C TYR A 33 9.51 65.62 31.99
N ASN A 34 9.14 66.71 32.66
CA ASN A 34 9.79 67.18 33.88
C ASN A 34 9.22 66.56 35.16
N GLN A 35 8.26 65.64 35.05
CA GLN A 35 7.60 64.96 36.17
C GLN A 35 6.98 65.94 37.19
N VAL A 36 6.43 67.05 36.71
CA VAL A 36 5.76 68.07 37.53
C VAL A 36 4.26 68.05 37.30
N LYS A 37 3.48 68.37 38.34
CA LYS A 37 2.03 68.54 38.20
C LYS A 37 1.70 70.02 37.99
N VAL A 38 1.22 70.35 36.79
CA VAL A 38 0.75 71.70 36.48
C VAL A 38 -0.67 71.86 37.02
N PRO A 39 -0.95 72.87 37.86
CA PRO A 39 -2.29 73.11 38.40
C PRO A 39 -3.32 73.34 37.29
N GLU A 40 -4.53 72.79 37.44
CA GLU A 40 -5.62 72.97 36.49
C GLU A 40 -5.97 74.46 36.31
N GLU A 41 -5.86 75.24 37.39
CA GLU A 41 -6.00 76.71 37.37
C GLU A 41 -5.07 77.38 36.35
N LEU A 42 -3.80 76.96 36.25
CA LEU A 42 -2.84 77.51 35.27
C LEU A 42 -3.19 77.08 33.84
N ILE A 43 -3.69 75.85 33.67
CA ILE A 43 -4.09 75.29 32.37
C ILE A 43 -5.33 76.00 31.81
N GLU A 44 -6.22 76.47 32.68
CA GLU A 44 -7.46 77.16 32.31
C GLU A 44 -7.38 78.69 32.40
N GLN A 45 -6.29 79.24 32.94
CA GLN A 45 -6.10 80.68 33.12
C GLN A 45 -6.21 81.46 31.80
N SER A 46 -7.10 82.45 31.78
CA SER A 46 -7.13 83.47 30.74
C SER A 46 -6.13 84.59 31.04
N LEU A 47 -5.45 85.08 29.99
CA LEU A 47 -4.53 86.20 30.01
C LEU A 47 -5.18 87.50 29.51
N ASP A 48 -6.49 87.48 29.23
CA ASP A 48 -7.21 88.65 28.68
C ASP A 48 -7.26 89.84 29.63
N ASP A 49 -7.18 89.57 30.95
CA ASP A 49 -7.28 90.58 32.03
C ASP A 49 -5.93 91.26 32.37
N ILE A 50 -4.83 90.84 31.75
CA ILE A 50 -3.50 91.44 31.95
C ILE A 50 -3.39 92.74 31.14
N GLU A 51 -2.75 93.76 31.72
CA GLU A 51 -2.53 95.05 31.04
C GLU A 51 -1.76 94.86 29.72
N ARG A 52 -2.21 95.56 28.67
CA ARG A 52 -1.70 95.39 27.29
C ARG A 52 -0.34 96.04 27.04
N ASP A 53 0.22 96.74 28.03
CA ASP A 53 1.60 97.19 27.93
C ASP A 53 2.53 95.99 27.83
N SER A 54 3.40 96.03 26.82
CA SER A 54 4.27 94.93 26.40
C SER A 54 5.20 94.47 27.53
N THR A 55 5.74 95.40 28.32
CA THR A 55 6.66 95.10 29.43
C THR A 55 5.89 94.59 30.64
N VAL A 56 4.74 95.18 30.95
CA VAL A 56 3.86 94.75 32.03
C VAL A 56 3.32 93.34 31.78
N PHE A 57 2.87 93.05 30.55
CA PHE A 57 2.35 91.74 30.15
C PHE A 57 3.41 90.64 30.32
N ARG A 58 4.63 90.85 29.76
CA ARG A 58 5.72 89.86 29.89
C ARG A 58 6.14 89.67 31.35
N THR A 59 6.17 90.73 32.15
CA THR A 59 6.52 90.65 33.58
C THR A 59 5.46 89.86 34.36
N ALA A 60 4.17 90.09 34.08
CA ALA A 60 3.07 89.36 34.69
C ALA A 60 3.08 87.87 34.31
N VAL A 61 3.28 87.55 33.02
CA VAL A 61 3.39 86.17 32.52
C VAL A 61 4.61 85.46 33.12
N TYR A 62 5.77 86.12 33.15
CA TYR A 62 6.99 85.58 33.76
C TYR A 62 6.78 85.29 35.26
N LYS A 63 6.17 86.22 36.00
CA LYS A 63 5.87 86.04 37.42
C LYS A 63 4.91 84.87 37.64
N MET A 64 3.82 84.79 36.88
CA MET A 64 2.83 83.72 36.99
C MET A 64 3.43 82.34 36.70
N LEU A 65 4.31 82.24 35.69
CA LEU A 65 5.00 80.98 35.39
C LEU A 65 6.03 80.64 36.47
N LYS A 66 6.79 81.62 36.97
CA LYS A 66 7.76 81.43 38.07
C LYS A 66 7.12 81.02 39.40
N GLU A 67 5.88 81.45 39.67
CA GLU A 67 5.09 81.05 40.83
C GLU A 67 4.41 79.69 40.62
N SER A 68 4.46 79.13 39.41
CA SER A 68 3.95 77.82 39.07
C SER A 68 5.05 76.75 39.06
N PRO A 69 4.70 75.45 39.00
CA PRO A 69 5.66 74.36 38.78
C PRO A 69 6.33 74.35 37.39
N VAL A 70 6.03 75.32 36.52
CA VAL A 70 6.64 75.48 35.20
C VAL A 70 7.89 76.35 35.33
N GLU A 71 9.06 75.71 35.41
CA GLU A 71 10.34 76.39 35.56
C GLU A 71 10.75 77.11 34.28
N ILE A 72 10.99 78.42 34.39
CA ILE A 72 11.47 79.27 33.28
C ILE A 72 12.82 79.88 33.64
N ASN A 73 13.78 79.64 32.76
CA ASN A 73 15.10 80.22 32.85
C ASN A 73 15.09 81.69 32.44
N TYR A 74 15.78 82.51 33.24
CA TYR A 74 15.96 83.92 32.96
C TYR A 74 16.82 84.13 31.71
N ASN A 75 16.37 84.99 30.79
CA ASN A 75 17.22 85.59 29.77
C ASN A 75 16.96 87.12 29.71
N PRO A 76 17.96 87.94 29.35
CA PRO A 76 17.78 89.39 29.21
C PRO A 76 16.79 89.75 28.09
N GLU A 77 16.68 88.89 27.08
CA GLU A 77 15.85 89.07 25.89
C GLU A 77 14.35 89.11 26.21
N THR A 78 13.91 88.47 27.29
CA THR A 78 12.51 88.49 27.76
C THR A 78 11.98 89.90 28.00
N PHE A 79 12.83 90.88 28.31
CA PHE A 79 12.39 92.23 28.66
C PHE A 79 12.64 93.28 27.56
N ILE A 80 13.16 92.87 26.40
CA ILE A 80 13.32 93.75 25.23
C ILE A 80 11.94 94.06 24.66
N ASN A 81 11.66 95.35 24.39
CA ASN A 81 10.40 95.79 23.78
C ASN A 81 10.45 95.78 22.24
N GLU A 82 11.07 94.76 21.66
CA GLU A 82 11.18 94.58 20.21
C GLU A 82 10.95 93.10 19.86
N LEU A 83 10.28 92.85 18.74
CA LEU A 83 10.12 91.49 18.23
C LEU A 83 11.38 91.06 17.48
N ILE A 84 11.90 89.89 17.84
CA ILE A 84 13.02 89.25 17.15
C ILE A 84 12.44 88.30 16.09
N SER A 85 13.10 88.22 14.94
CA SER A 85 12.76 87.25 13.90
C SER A 85 12.91 85.81 14.41
N PHE A 86 11.94 84.94 14.12
CA PHE A 86 12.06 83.52 14.39
C PHE A 86 13.07 82.89 13.40
N GLY A 87 14.23 82.47 13.91
CA GLY A 87 15.32 81.89 13.11
C GLY A 87 15.05 80.44 12.67
N GLN A 88 15.60 80.04 11.52
CA GLN A 88 15.65 78.63 11.13
C GLN A 88 16.81 77.92 11.84
N ASN A 89 16.62 77.59 13.11
CA ASN A 89 17.64 76.84 13.85
C ASN A 89 17.62 75.38 13.40
N LYS A 90 18.79 74.84 13.04
CA LYS A 90 18.92 73.40 12.81
C LYS A 90 18.97 72.71 14.17
N ARG A 91 18.43 71.49 14.24
CA ARG A 91 18.41 70.67 15.46
C ARG A 91 19.78 70.60 16.16
N ALA A 92 20.86 70.43 15.39
CA ALA A 92 22.22 70.33 15.90
C ALA A 92 22.77 71.63 16.54
N ASP A 93 22.18 72.79 16.24
CA ASP A 93 22.55 74.07 16.82
C ASP A 93 21.75 74.33 18.12
N MET A 94 20.48 73.95 18.16
CA MET A 94 19.65 74.01 19.39
C MET A 94 20.16 73.08 20.48
N GLU A 95 20.56 71.85 20.13
CA GLU A 95 21.11 70.87 21.09
C GLU A 95 22.44 71.31 21.73
N LYS A 96 23.10 72.36 21.21
CA LYS A 96 24.33 72.94 21.80
C LYS A 96 24.05 74.08 22.77
N GLU A 97 22.96 74.82 22.58
CA GLU A 97 22.66 76.07 23.30
C GLU A 97 21.48 75.94 24.29
N GLU A 98 20.69 74.86 24.15
CA GLU A 98 19.50 74.57 24.93
C GLU A 98 19.53 73.13 25.45
N GLU A 99 19.06 72.92 26.68
CA GLU A 99 18.89 71.58 27.26
C GLU A 99 17.42 71.17 27.24
N ASN A 100 17.14 69.89 27.02
CA ASN A 100 15.77 69.39 27.00
C ASN A 100 15.09 69.59 28.36
N GLY A 101 13.83 70.03 28.33
CA GLY A 101 13.03 70.29 29.54
C GLY A 101 13.22 71.71 30.11
N MET A 102 14.23 72.45 29.67
CA MET A 102 14.46 73.84 30.07
C MET A 102 13.68 74.83 29.20
N LEU A 103 12.92 75.73 29.82
CA LEU A 103 12.18 76.78 29.10
C LEU A 103 12.89 78.12 29.17
N LYS A 104 12.91 78.84 28.05
CA LYS A 104 13.32 80.25 27.94
C LYS A 104 12.24 81.02 27.16
N LEU A 105 12.00 82.27 27.53
CA LEU A 105 11.05 83.13 26.82
C LEU A 105 11.81 84.02 25.82
N TYR A 106 11.35 84.05 24.57
CA TYR A 106 11.89 84.90 23.53
C TYR A 106 10.79 85.82 23.00
N PRO A 107 11.07 87.11 22.76
CA PRO A 107 10.10 88.04 22.17
C PRO A 107 9.99 87.80 20.66
N GLN A 108 9.55 86.62 20.26
CA GLN A 108 9.37 86.22 18.85
C GLN A 108 7.88 86.11 18.51
N ALA A 109 7.53 86.38 17.26
CA ALA A 109 6.17 86.19 16.75
C ALA A 109 6.18 85.24 15.55
N VAL A 110 5.35 84.20 15.61
CA VAL A 110 5.18 83.23 14.52
C VAL A 110 3.72 83.20 14.09
N LEU A 111 3.48 83.42 12.79
CA LEU A 111 2.16 83.25 12.18
C LEU A 111 2.13 81.90 11.46
N GLY A 112 1.27 80.99 11.92
CA GLY A 112 1.14 79.66 11.33
C GLY A 112 -0.20 79.00 11.64
N MET A 113 -0.54 77.94 10.91
CA MET A 113 -1.72 77.13 11.19
C MET A 113 -1.35 76.03 12.19
N PHE A 114 -1.76 76.18 13.44
CA PHE A 114 -1.52 75.17 14.48
C PHE A 114 -2.81 74.38 14.74
N PRO A 115 -2.83 73.05 14.55
CA PRO A 115 -3.95 72.22 14.97
C PRO A 115 -3.99 72.18 16.50
N GLN A 116 -4.99 72.79 17.12
CA GLN A 116 -5.23 72.60 18.55
C GLN A 116 -5.90 71.23 18.76
N ALA A 117 -5.28 70.37 19.58
CA ALA A 117 -5.98 69.20 20.09
C ALA A 117 -7.17 69.68 20.92
N GLY A 118 -8.39 69.29 20.55
CA GLY A 118 -9.58 69.62 21.33
C GLY A 118 -9.43 69.06 22.75
N SER A 119 -9.81 69.82 23.78
CA SER A 119 -9.62 69.44 25.19
C SER A 119 -10.36 68.15 25.59
N TYR A 120 -11.19 67.58 24.72
CA TYR A 120 -11.96 66.36 24.98
C TYR A 120 -11.12 65.08 25.07
N LEU A 121 -9.94 65.03 24.44
CA LEU A 121 -9.06 63.85 24.51
C LEU A 121 -8.14 63.88 25.74
N VAL A 122 -7.97 65.06 26.36
CA VAL A 122 -7.08 65.23 27.51
C VAL A 122 -7.49 64.35 28.70
N PRO A 123 -8.78 64.26 29.09
CA PRO A 123 -9.20 63.34 30.14
C PRO A 123 -8.91 61.87 29.81
N ASP A 124 -9.11 61.45 28.55
CA ASP A 124 -8.84 60.08 28.12
C ASP A 124 -7.34 59.75 28.19
N TYR A 125 -6.48 60.70 27.80
CA TYR A 125 -5.03 60.54 27.94
C TYR A 125 -4.58 60.50 29.40
N LEU A 126 -5.13 61.37 30.26
CA LEU A 126 -4.83 61.35 31.69
C LEU A 126 -5.25 60.02 32.32
N HIS A 127 -6.44 59.51 31.98
CA HIS A 127 -6.92 58.20 32.45
C HIS A 127 -6.00 57.05 31.98
N LEU A 128 -5.59 57.06 30.71
CA LEU A 128 -4.67 56.03 30.19
C LEU A 128 -3.28 56.09 30.85
N LEU A 129 -2.78 57.29 31.15
CA LEU A 129 -1.53 57.50 31.88
C LEU A 129 -1.63 57.13 33.37
N GLU A 130 -2.81 57.28 33.97
CA GLU A 130 -3.06 56.88 35.37
C GLU A 130 -3.22 55.36 35.55
N GLU A 131 -3.70 54.65 34.51
CA GLU A 131 -3.96 53.20 34.58
C GLU A 131 -2.73 52.29 34.35
N ASP A 132 -1.54 52.84 34.03
CA ASP A 132 -0.21 52.19 33.94
C ASP A 132 -0.25 50.66 33.70
N GLY A 133 -0.79 50.24 32.55
CA GLY A 133 -1.11 48.83 32.30
C GLY A 133 -0.33 48.15 31.17
N TYR A 134 0.27 48.90 30.24
CA TYR A 134 0.78 48.35 28.98
C TYR A 134 1.98 49.13 28.46
N ASP A 135 3.09 48.43 28.20
CA ASP A 135 4.34 48.95 27.63
C ASP A 135 4.14 49.40 26.17
N ASP A 136 3.30 48.68 25.42
CA ASP A 136 2.92 49.01 24.05
C ASP A 136 1.52 48.49 23.64
N ILE A 137 1.09 48.90 22.45
CA ILE A 137 -0.21 48.51 21.86
C ILE A 137 -0.27 46.99 21.59
N GLU A 138 0.86 46.35 21.28
CA GLU A 138 0.89 44.93 20.95
C GLU A 138 0.66 44.09 22.21
N GLN A 139 1.32 44.41 23.32
CA GLN A 139 1.12 43.83 24.64
C GLN A 139 -0.32 44.01 25.12
N PHE A 140 -0.93 45.18 24.87
CA PHE A 140 -2.35 45.43 25.14
C PHE A 140 -3.26 44.42 24.45
N PHE A 141 -3.04 44.12 23.16
CA PHE A 141 -3.85 43.13 22.43
C PHE A 141 -3.50 41.69 22.80
N LEU A 142 -2.22 41.37 23.04
CA LEU A 142 -1.77 40.03 23.43
C LEU A 142 -2.35 39.62 24.78
N SER A 143 -2.37 40.52 25.76
CA SER A 143 -2.95 40.26 27.09
C SER A 143 -4.43 39.89 27.07
N ARG A 144 -5.13 40.22 25.97
CA ARG A 144 -6.56 39.96 25.75
C ARG A 144 -6.83 38.77 24.82
N THR A 145 -5.78 38.05 24.43
CA THR A 145 -5.86 36.82 23.63
C THR A 145 -5.72 35.61 24.55
N ARG A 146 -6.48 34.53 24.33
CA ARG A 146 -6.48 33.37 25.24
C ARG A 146 -5.13 32.62 25.18
N GLN A 147 -4.53 32.34 26.34
CA GLN A 147 -3.21 31.68 26.46
C GLN A 147 -3.13 30.25 25.88
N GLU A 148 -4.23 29.48 25.88
CA GLU A 148 -4.26 28.12 25.33
C GLU A 148 -3.96 28.06 23.82
N GLU A 149 -4.21 29.15 23.09
CA GLU A 149 -3.98 29.20 21.64
C GLU A 149 -2.55 29.66 21.29
N ILE A 150 -1.89 30.44 22.16
CA ILE A 150 -0.52 30.91 22.01
C ILE A 150 0.49 29.75 21.98
N ASN A 151 0.29 28.71 22.82
CA ASN A 151 1.14 27.52 22.85
C ASN A 151 1.01 26.65 21.58
N THR A 152 -0.13 26.71 20.89
CA THR A 152 -0.31 26.07 19.57
C THR A 152 0.38 26.81 18.43
N TYR A 153 0.58 28.13 18.54
CA TYR A 153 1.29 28.94 17.54
C TYR A 153 2.82 28.78 17.64
N ASN A 154 3.36 28.55 18.84
CA ASN A 154 4.82 28.52 19.06
C ASN A 154 5.51 27.18 18.71
N ASN A 155 4.76 26.08 18.57
CA ASN A 155 5.33 24.73 18.40
C ASN A 155 5.47 24.26 16.93
N SER A 156 5.21 25.11 15.94
CA SER A 156 5.46 24.78 14.53
C SER A 156 5.76 26.06 13.74
N PRO A 157 7.03 26.31 13.34
CA PRO A 157 7.42 27.49 12.55
C PRO A 157 6.82 27.50 11.14
N ASP A 158 6.26 26.37 10.69
CA ASP A 158 5.65 26.23 9.37
C ASP A 158 4.19 26.71 9.36
N TYR A 159 4.03 27.93 8.86
CA TYR A 159 2.93 28.43 8.04
C TYR A 159 1.60 27.63 8.01
N PHE A 160 0.53 28.30 8.46
CA PHE A 160 -0.89 28.05 8.14
C PHE A 160 -1.53 26.77 8.71
N ARG A 161 -2.09 26.86 9.92
CA ARG A 161 -3.29 26.06 10.25
C ARG A 161 -4.55 26.86 9.93
N PHE A 162 -5.37 26.32 9.03
CA PHE A 162 -6.75 26.75 8.88
C PHE A 162 -7.55 26.27 10.09
N LEU A 163 -8.26 27.19 10.75
CA LEU A 163 -9.06 26.88 11.93
C LEU A 163 -10.33 26.12 11.52
N ASN A 164 -10.29 24.80 11.57
CA ASN A 164 -11.45 23.94 11.23
C ASN A 164 -12.48 23.81 12.37
N LYS A 165 -12.27 24.48 13.52
CA LYS A 165 -13.21 24.39 14.66
C LYS A 165 -14.49 25.20 14.46
N VAL A 166 -14.48 26.22 13.61
CA VAL A 166 -15.63 27.07 13.38
C VAL A 166 -16.41 26.55 12.17
N LYS A 167 -17.61 26.04 12.43
CA LYS A 167 -18.51 25.55 11.38
C LYS A 167 -19.02 26.67 10.49
N GLU A 168 -19.34 26.33 9.24
CA GLU A 168 -19.87 27.29 8.29
C GLU A 168 -21.21 27.89 8.73
N GLU A 169 -22.03 27.13 9.46
CA GLU A 169 -23.34 27.58 9.96
C GLU A 169 -23.24 28.69 11.02
N GLU A 170 -22.02 28.96 11.49
CA GLU A 170 -21.81 30.03 12.42
C GLU A 170 -21.30 31.31 11.74
N THR A 171 -20.90 31.32 10.46
CA THR A 171 -20.28 32.48 9.78
C THR A 171 -21.23 33.13 8.77
N PHE A 172 -21.45 34.45 8.88
CA PHE A 172 -22.37 35.21 8.04
C PHE A 172 -21.61 36.22 7.17
N THR A 173 -21.26 35.80 5.95
CA THR A 173 -20.30 36.53 5.10
C THR A 173 -20.93 36.87 3.75
N PRO A 174 -21.47 38.09 3.57
CA PRO A 174 -22.20 38.49 2.36
C PRO A 174 -21.28 38.85 1.19
N PHE A 175 -19.97 38.98 1.40
CA PHE A 175 -18.99 39.26 0.36
C PHE A 175 -18.06 38.06 0.18
N LYS A 176 -17.45 37.92 -1.01
CA LYS A 176 -16.50 36.84 -1.30
C LYS A 176 -15.38 36.81 -0.26
N LEU A 177 -14.84 35.64 0.03
CA LEU A 177 -13.69 35.44 0.90
C LEU A 177 -12.70 34.54 0.19
N ASP A 178 -11.42 34.83 0.37
CA ASP A 178 -10.38 33.84 0.15
C ASP A 178 -10.14 33.04 1.45
N ALA A 179 -9.39 31.94 1.33
CA ALA A 179 -9.13 31.05 2.45
C ALA A 179 -8.40 31.76 3.61
N HIS A 180 -7.50 32.71 3.34
CA HIS A 180 -6.75 33.43 4.38
C HIS A 180 -7.65 34.41 5.15
N GLN A 181 -8.53 35.12 4.44
CA GLN A 181 -9.54 35.99 5.04
C GLN A 181 -10.54 35.20 5.86
N GLU A 182 -10.98 34.04 5.37
CA GLU A 182 -11.84 33.13 6.11
C GLU A 182 -11.17 32.63 7.40
N ASN A 183 -9.87 32.27 7.34
CA ASN A 183 -9.12 31.87 8.53
C ASN A 183 -9.03 33.00 9.56
N ALA A 184 -8.74 34.23 9.13
CA ALA A 184 -8.74 35.40 10.00
C ALA A 184 -10.11 35.64 10.66
N LEU A 185 -11.20 35.48 9.89
CA LEU A 185 -12.55 35.57 10.41
C LEU A 185 -12.83 34.48 11.46
N LYS A 186 -12.46 33.22 11.20
CA LYS A 186 -12.61 32.10 12.14
C LYS A 186 -11.79 32.32 13.43
N ALA A 187 -10.58 32.89 13.33
CA ALA A 187 -9.76 33.24 14.49
C ALA A 187 -10.40 34.33 15.36
N ILE A 188 -10.85 35.44 14.75
CA ILE A 188 -11.52 36.52 15.46
C ILE A 188 -12.78 36.02 16.17
N LYS A 189 -13.51 35.10 15.53
CA LYS A 189 -14.69 34.47 16.11
C LYS A 189 -14.44 33.65 17.37
N GLN A 190 -13.25 33.08 17.52
CA GLN A 190 -12.87 32.35 18.74
C GLN A 190 -12.60 33.30 19.93
N GLY A 191 -12.63 34.61 19.68
CA GLY A 191 -12.40 35.66 20.68
C GLY A 191 -11.01 36.29 20.61
N ASN A 192 -10.23 35.99 19.56
CA ASN A 192 -8.87 36.46 19.44
C ASN A 192 -8.78 37.88 18.90
N SER A 193 -7.80 38.63 19.42
CA SER A 193 -7.32 39.86 18.78
C SER A 193 -6.26 39.49 17.74
N LEU A 194 -6.33 40.08 16.54
CA LEU A 194 -5.46 39.66 15.43
C LEU A 194 -4.96 40.86 14.63
N VAL A 195 -3.68 40.81 14.25
CA VAL A 195 -3.05 41.76 13.33
C VAL A 195 -3.00 41.15 11.93
N VAL A 196 -3.79 41.69 11.00
CA VAL A 196 -3.80 41.25 9.59
C VAL A 196 -2.86 42.12 8.77
N GLN A 197 -1.77 41.54 8.28
CA GLN A 197 -0.87 42.21 7.33
C GLN A 197 -1.08 41.65 5.92
N GLY A 198 -0.93 42.50 4.92
CA GLY A 198 -0.98 42.07 3.52
C GLY A 198 -0.61 43.20 2.56
N PRO A 199 -0.11 42.90 1.35
CA PRO A 199 0.11 43.87 0.29
C PRO A 199 -1.15 44.71 -0.05
N PRO A 200 -1.03 45.90 -0.67
CA PRO A 200 -2.17 46.61 -1.21
C PRO A 200 -2.93 45.74 -2.24
N GLY A 201 -4.27 45.81 -2.25
CA GLY A 201 -5.11 44.99 -3.16
C GLY A 201 -5.55 43.63 -2.62
N THR A 202 -5.04 43.16 -1.48
CA THR A 202 -5.35 41.84 -0.87
C THR A 202 -6.71 41.74 -0.16
N GLY A 203 -7.66 42.63 -0.48
CA GLY A 203 -9.01 42.54 0.07
C GLY A 203 -9.16 42.83 1.57
N LYS A 204 -8.20 43.50 2.24
CA LYS A 204 -8.32 43.87 3.68
C LYS A 204 -9.66 44.54 4.03
N SER A 205 -10.08 45.52 3.23
CA SER A 205 -11.37 46.19 3.43
C SER A 205 -12.58 45.27 3.21
N GLN A 206 -12.43 44.22 2.40
CA GLN A 206 -13.45 43.18 2.19
C GLN A 206 -13.54 42.24 3.39
N LEU A 207 -12.41 41.83 3.98
CA LEU A 207 -12.38 41.13 5.26
C LEU A 207 -13.06 41.96 6.36
N ILE A 208 -12.73 43.25 6.47
CA ILE A 208 -13.39 44.17 7.44
C ILE A 208 -14.90 44.21 7.21
N SER A 209 -15.35 44.31 5.94
CA SER A 209 -16.77 44.35 5.62
C SER A 209 -17.48 43.05 6.02
N ASN A 210 -16.87 41.89 5.75
CA ASN A 210 -17.41 40.60 6.17
C ASN A 210 -17.44 40.43 7.69
N LEU A 211 -16.41 40.89 8.42
CA LEU A 211 -16.40 40.91 9.89
C LEU A 211 -17.54 41.76 10.45
N ILE A 212 -17.73 42.97 9.89
CA ILE A 212 -18.84 43.86 10.29
C ILE A 212 -20.18 43.16 10.08
N SER A 213 -20.42 42.60 8.89
CA SER A 213 -21.65 41.88 8.57
C SER A 213 -21.89 40.68 9.49
N ASP A 214 -20.84 39.90 9.78
CA ASP A 214 -20.90 38.72 10.64
C ASP A 214 -21.32 39.08 12.08
N PHE A 215 -20.71 40.11 12.67
CA PHE A 215 -21.10 40.61 13.99
C PHE A 215 -22.50 41.22 14.00
N ILE A 216 -22.89 41.92 12.94
CA ILE A 216 -24.24 42.48 12.79
C ILE A 216 -25.31 41.39 12.70
N ALA A 217 -25.09 40.34 11.91
CA ALA A 217 -26.01 39.21 11.81
C ALA A 217 -26.26 38.55 13.18
N ARG A 218 -25.27 38.59 14.08
CA ARG A 218 -25.36 38.06 15.46
C ARG A 218 -25.91 39.03 16.52
N GLY A 219 -26.49 40.16 16.13
CA GLY A 219 -27.03 41.08 17.14
C GLY A 219 -26.00 42.03 17.78
N LYS A 220 -24.73 42.05 17.35
CA LYS A 220 -23.68 42.95 17.88
C LYS A 220 -23.63 44.31 17.18
N ARG A 221 -23.11 45.33 17.88
CA ARG A 221 -22.79 46.65 17.33
C ARG A 221 -21.29 46.70 17.03
N VAL A 222 -20.90 47.33 15.94
CA VAL A 222 -19.50 47.38 15.50
C VAL A 222 -19.08 48.84 15.34
N LEU A 223 -17.93 49.20 15.90
CA LEU A 223 -17.26 50.48 15.68
C LEU A 223 -15.98 50.21 14.89
N LEU A 224 -15.87 50.81 13.71
CA LEU A 224 -14.64 50.77 12.91
C LEU A 224 -13.91 52.11 13.07
N VAL A 225 -12.66 52.05 13.50
CA VAL A 225 -11.78 53.22 13.61
C VAL A 225 -10.61 53.04 12.66
N CYS A 226 -10.27 54.08 11.89
CA CYS A 226 -9.13 54.08 10.99
C CYS A 226 -8.45 55.45 10.95
N GLN A 227 -7.13 55.46 10.80
CA GLN A 227 -6.34 56.69 10.65
C GLN A 227 -6.64 57.42 9.32
N LYS A 228 -6.93 56.68 8.24
CA LYS A 228 -7.11 57.24 6.89
C LYS A 228 -8.58 57.25 6.49
N ARG A 229 -9.11 58.44 6.14
CA ARG A 229 -10.49 58.64 5.67
C ARG A 229 -10.89 57.69 4.53
N ALA A 230 -10.04 57.56 3.52
CA ALA A 230 -10.28 56.71 2.35
C ALA A 230 -10.55 55.23 2.70
N ALA A 231 -9.97 54.71 3.79
CA ALA A 231 -10.21 53.33 4.20
C ALA A 231 -11.64 53.14 4.74
N LEU A 232 -12.19 54.14 5.43
CA LEU A 232 -13.58 54.14 5.89
C LEU A 232 -14.54 54.24 4.70
N ASP A 233 -14.27 55.13 3.74
CA ASP A 233 -15.09 55.30 2.54
C ASP A 233 -15.20 53.99 1.76
N VAL A 234 -14.07 53.31 1.57
CA VAL A 234 -13.98 52.03 0.85
C VAL A 234 -14.69 50.88 1.56
N VAL A 235 -14.81 50.90 2.89
CA VAL A 235 -15.62 49.94 3.65
C VAL A 235 -17.10 50.31 3.56
N TYR A 236 -17.43 51.59 3.70
CA TYR A 236 -18.79 52.09 3.59
C TYR A 236 -19.40 51.81 2.21
N GLU A 237 -18.63 52.00 1.13
CA GLU A 237 -19.04 51.66 -0.24
C GLU A 237 -19.35 50.16 -0.40
N ARG A 238 -18.54 49.28 0.20
CA ARG A 238 -18.81 47.83 0.19
C ARG A 238 -20.08 47.48 0.96
N LEU A 239 -20.26 48.04 2.15
CA LEU A 239 -21.50 47.87 2.93
C LEU A 239 -22.71 48.43 2.16
N SER A 240 -22.53 49.49 1.39
CA SER A 240 -23.55 50.05 0.50
C SER A 240 -23.92 49.08 -0.62
N ALA A 241 -22.94 48.43 -1.27
CA ALA A 241 -23.20 47.37 -2.25
C ALA A 241 -23.93 46.15 -1.66
N GLY A 242 -23.83 45.95 -0.34
CA GLY A 242 -24.58 44.96 0.43
C GLY A 242 -25.95 45.44 0.95
N ASP A 243 -26.42 46.63 0.55
CA ASP A 243 -27.64 47.29 1.05
C ASP A 243 -27.65 47.60 2.56
N MET A 244 -26.48 47.63 3.19
CA MET A 244 -26.31 47.86 4.63
C MET A 244 -26.06 49.34 4.97
N ALA A 245 -25.84 50.20 3.96
CA ALA A 245 -25.62 51.63 4.14
C ALA A 245 -26.67 52.32 5.03
N PRO A 246 -27.98 52.04 4.89
CA PRO A 246 -28.97 52.67 5.75
C PRO A 246 -28.70 52.46 7.24
N PHE A 247 -28.03 51.37 7.63
CA PHE A 247 -27.77 50.97 9.01
C PHE A 247 -26.34 51.27 9.49
N ALA A 248 -25.53 51.97 8.69
CA ALA A 248 -24.16 52.34 9.02
C ALA A 248 -24.01 53.87 9.01
N ALA A 249 -23.29 54.43 10.00
CA ALA A 249 -23.00 55.86 10.06
C ALA A 249 -21.51 56.09 9.76
N LEU A 250 -21.22 56.90 8.75
CA LEU A 250 -19.87 57.33 8.39
C LEU A 250 -19.56 58.69 9.03
N VAL A 251 -18.48 58.78 9.78
CA VAL A 251 -18.07 60.00 10.51
C VAL A 251 -16.61 60.34 10.19
N HIS A 252 -16.38 61.44 9.49
CA HIS A 252 -15.08 62.02 9.16
C HIS A 252 -14.77 63.27 9.98
N ASP A 253 -15.80 64.04 10.32
CA ASP A 253 -15.77 65.26 11.12
C ASP A 253 -17.08 65.42 11.89
N PHE A 254 -16.99 65.46 13.22
CA PHE A 254 -18.15 65.48 14.11
C PHE A 254 -19.06 66.71 13.93
N LYS A 255 -18.54 67.83 13.41
CA LYS A 255 -19.32 69.05 13.16
C LYS A 255 -19.97 69.00 11.79
N ASN A 256 -19.20 68.67 10.76
CA ASN A 256 -19.64 68.75 9.37
C ASN A 256 -20.62 67.61 9.01
N ASP A 257 -20.43 66.41 9.56
CA ASP A 257 -21.25 65.24 9.18
C ASP A 257 -22.56 65.14 9.96
N ARG A 258 -22.72 65.98 11.00
CA ARG A 258 -23.89 65.95 11.90
C ARG A 258 -25.22 66.02 11.15
N LYS A 259 -25.32 66.88 10.13
CA LYS A 259 -26.55 67.05 9.34
C LYS A 259 -26.91 65.77 8.57
N THR A 260 -25.92 65.16 7.92
CA THR A 260 -26.10 63.93 7.12
C THR A 260 -26.51 62.76 8.01
N ILE A 261 -25.83 62.59 9.16
CA ILE A 261 -26.15 61.53 10.14
C ILE A 261 -27.58 61.70 10.67
N PHE A 262 -27.98 62.92 11.01
CA PHE A 262 -29.34 63.17 11.52
C PHE A 262 -30.42 62.92 10.46
N SER A 263 -30.15 63.28 9.20
CA SER A 263 -31.03 62.93 8.08
C SER A 263 -31.21 61.41 7.98
N GLN A 264 -30.12 60.66 8.05
CA GLN A 264 -30.16 59.20 7.97
C GLN A 264 -30.93 58.56 9.14
N ILE A 265 -30.80 59.10 10.36
CA ILE A 265 -31.58 58.64 11.51
C ILE A 265 -33.07 58.93 11.29
N ASN A 266 -33.42 60.12 10.76
CA ASN A 266 -34.81 60.44 10.43
C ASN A 266 -35.38 59.46 9.40
N ASP A 267 -34.64 59.20 8.33
CA ASP A 267 -35.04 58.24 7.28
C ASP A 267 -35.25 56.82 7.84
N GLN A 268 -34.41 56.38 8.79
CA GLN A 268 -34.61 55.10 9.46
C GLN A 268 -35.92 55.06 10.26
N ILE A 269 -36.24 56.13 11.00
CA ILE A 269 -37.47 56.23 11.81
C ILE A 269 -38.71 56.18 10.92
N GLU A 270 -38.72 56.90 9.80
CA GLU A 270 -39.83 56.91 8.84
C GLU A 270 -40.05 55.54 8.19
N ARG A 271 -38.99 54.74 8.03
CA ARG A 271 -39.03 53.42 7.39
C ARG A 271 -39.27 52.25 8.34
N VAL A 272 -39.48 52.48 9.64
CA VAL A 272 -39.72 51.42 10.64
C VAL A 272 -40.82 50.44 10.21
N ASN A 273 -41.97 50.94 9.74
CA ASN A 273 -43.08 50.10 9.30
C ASN A 273 -42.74 49.30 8.03
N GLU A 274 -41.98 49.90 7.10
CA GLU A 274 -41.50 49.24 5.89
C GLU A 274 -40.55 48.08 6.25
N TYR A 275 -39.64 48.30 7.20
CA TYR A 275 -38.73 47.27 7.70
C TYR A 275 -39.46 46.11 8.37
N GLN A 276 -40.50 46.40 9.17
CA GLN A 276 -41.32 45.38 9.79
C GLN A 276 -42.07 44.55 8.73
N PHE A 277 -42.67 45.21 7.72
CA PHE A 277 -43.34 44.52 6.62
C PHE A 277 -42.40 43.61 5.83
N LYS A 278 -41.18 44.09 5.50
CA LYS A 278 -40.16 43.30 4.79
C LYS A 278 -39.67 42.08 5.57
N ASN A 279 -39.72 42.11 6.91
CA ASN A 279 -39.30 40.98 7.73
C ASN A 279 -40.45 40.02 8.10
N ASN A 280 -41.71 40.47 8.02
CA ASN A 280 -42.89 39.66 8.31
C ASN A 280 -43.32 38.74 7.16
N SER A 281 -42.71 38.83 5.98
CA SER A 281 -42.95 37.83 4.93
C SER A 281 -42.53 36.43 5.41
N LEU A 282 -43.21 35.39 4.94
CA LEU A 282 -43.07 33.96 5.31
C LEU A 282 -41.67 33.33 5.10
N ASP A 283 -40.64 34.16 4.87
CA ASP A 283 -39.34 33.81 4.32
C ASP A 283 -38.23 33.65 5.37
N ALA A 284 -38.37 34.20 6.59
CA ALA A 284 -37.30 34.20 7.60
C ALA A 284 -36.86 32.79 8.03
N ILE A 285 -37.82 31.92 8.37
CA ILE A 285 -37.55 30.52 8.76
C ILE A 285 -36.98 29.72 7.58
N GLN A 286 -37.46 30.00 6.36
CA GLN A 286 -36.97 29.34 5.16
C GLN A 286 -35.53 29.77 4.82
N LEU A 287 -35.19 31.04 5.04
CA LEU A 287 -33.84 31.58 4.87
C LEU A 287 -32.86 30.91 5.84
N GLU A 288 -33.18 30.84 7.13
CA GLU A 288 -32.34 30.17 8.13
C GLU A 288 -32.15 28.68 7.78
N ARG A 289 -33.22 27.98 7.35
CA ARG A 289 -33.11 26.57 6.93
C ARG A 289 -32.20 26.40 5.71
N LYS A 290 -32.36 27.23 4.68
CA LYS A 290 -31.51 27.17 3.48
C LYS A 290 -30.05 27.49 3.80
N PHE A 291 -29.82 28.44 4.72
CA PHE A 291 -28.48 28.78 5.21
C PHE A 291 -27.80 27.59 5.89
N LEU A 292 -28.51 26.91 6.80
CA LEU A 292 -28.00 25.71 7.47
C LEU A 292 -27.72 24.58 6.47
N GLN A 293 -28.60 24.39 5.48
CA GLN A 293 -28.41 23.39 4.42
C GLN A 293 -27.15 23.67 3.59
N ALA A 294 -26.98 24.91 3.12
CA ALA A 294 -25.80 25.31 2.36
C ALA A 294 -24.52 25.16 3.20
N SER A 295 -24.54 25.60 4.46
CA SER A 295 -23.40 25.50 5.38
C SER A 295 -22.97 24.05 5.63
N ARG A 296 -23.92 23.18 5.97
CA ARG A 296 -23.63 21.75 6.18
C ARG A 296 -23.10 21.07 4.93
N LYS A 297 -23.63 21.45 3.75
CA LYS A 297 -23.14 20.91 2.47
C LYS A 297 -21.70 21.34 2.19
N ILE A 298 -21.32 22.57 2.52
CA ILE A 298 -19.93 23.05 2.43
C ILE A 298 -19.05 22.23 3.37
N ASP A 299 -19.41 22.12 4.66
CA ASP A 299 -18.64 21.36 5.65
C ASP A 299 -18.43 19.91 5.21
N GLN A 300 -19.49 19.23 4.75
CA GLN A 300 -19.42 17.83 4.27
C GLN A 300 -18.50 17.65 3.06
N ILE A 301 -18.60 18.52 2.06
CA ILE A 301 -17.77 18.41 0.85
C ILE A 301 -16.31 18.76 1.18
N ALA A 302 -16.09 19.76 2.04
CA ALA A 302 -14.75 20.13 2.51
C ALA A 302 -14.08 18.99 3.29
N GLU A 303 -14.82 18.30 4.15
CA GLU A 303 -14.34 17.11 4.87
C GLU A 303 -13.94 15.99 3.90
N GLN A 304 -14.75 15.71 2.88
CA GLN A 304 -14.43 14.72 1.86
C GLN A 304 -13.18 15.10 1.03
N PHE A 305 -12.99 16.38 0.71
CA PHE A 305 -11.77 16.83 0.03
C PHE A 305 -10.54 16.74 0.92
N GLU A 306 -10.68 17.02 2.22
CA GLU A 306 -9.57 16.87 3.16
C GLU A 306 -9.22 15.39 3.38
N GLU A 307 -10.21 14.49 3.49
CA GLU A 307 -10.00 13.04 3.52
C GLU A 307 -9.29 12.58 2.25
N PHE A 308 -9.77 12.98 1.07
CA PHE A 308 -9.13 12.67 -0.20
C PHE A 308 -7.67 13.13 -0.23
N LYS A 309 -7.40 14.37 0.19
CA LYS A 309 -6.05 14.93 0.26
C LYS A 309 -5.18 14.14 1.24
N GLN A 310 -5.66 13.84 2.44
CA GLN A 310 -4.90 13.06 3.42
C GLN A 310 -4.53 11.69 2.85
N MET A 311 -5.48 10.98 2.26
CA MET A 311 -5.22 9.65 1.67
C MET A 311 -4.31 9.73 0.44
N LEU A 312 -4.35 10.82 -0.33
CA LEU A 312 -3.50 11.00 -1.50
C LEU A 312 -2.00 11.10 -1.15
N PHE A 313 -1.69 11.66 0.02
CA PHE A 313 -0.32 11.85 0.53
C PHE A 313 0.06 10.88 1.65
N ASP A 314 -0.81 9.92 2.01
CA ASP A 314 -0.51 8.93 3.03
C ASP A 314 0.56 7.93 2.54
N GLU A 315 1.62 7.76 3.33
CA GLU A 315 2.74 6.86 3.04
C GLU A 315 2.69 5.58 3.88
N SER A 316 1.70 5.44 4.77
CA SER A 316 1.68 4.41 5.81
C SER A 316 1.53 2.98 5.26
N GLU A 317 0.89 2.81 4.10
CA GLU A 317 0.64 1.49 3.51
C GLU A 317 1.83 0.94 2.72
N ALA A 318 2.37 1.70 1.77
CA ALA A 318 3.38 1.25 0.82
C ALA A 318 4.80 1.80 1.11
N GLY A 319 4.92 2.74 2.05
CA GLY A 319 6.15 3.50 2.30
C GLY A 319 6.38 4.66 1.32
N VAL A 320 5.48 4.85 0.35
CA VAL A 320 5.41 5.99 -0.57
C VAL A 320 3.94 6.38 -0.74
N SER A 321 3.69 7.63 -1.13
CA SER A 321 2.32 8.12 -1.30
C SER A 321 1.63 7.48 -2.51
N VAL A 322 0.31 7.28 -2.44
CA VAL A 322 -0.46 6.79 -3.60
C VAL A 322 -0.38 7.75 -4.79
N LYS A 323 -0.22 9.05 -4.54
CA LYS A 323 0.08 10.05 -5.57
C LYS A 323 1.33 9.70 -6.37
N GLU A 324 2.40 9.33 -5.68
CA GLU A 324 3.65 8.94 -6.32
C GLU A 324 3.49 7.64 -7.12
N LEU A 325 2.71 6.69 -6.60
CA LEU A 325 2.37 5.48 -7.33
C LEU A 325 1.65 5.81 -8.64
N TYR A 326 0.62 6.67 -8.61
CA TYR A 326 -0.12 7.09 -9.81
C TYR A 326 0.78 7.76 -10.85
N LEU A 327 1.73 8.59 -10.44
CA LEU A 327 2.64 9.30 -11.35
C LEU A 327 3.67 8.37 -12.02
N ASN A 328 3.98 7.24 -11.38
CA ASN A 328 5.02 6.30 -11.82
C ASN A 328 4.46 4.95 -12.31
N SER A 329 3.14 4.80 -12.37
CA SER A 329 2.46 3.59 -12.87
C SER A 329 1.95 3.80 -14.30
N ASP A 330 1.98 2.75 -15.10
CA ASP A 330 1.28 2.67 -16.37
C ASP A 330 0.09 1.71 -16.26
N ARG A 331 -1.13 2.27 -16.32
CA ARG A 331 -2.38 1.49 -16.19
C ARG A 331 -2.72 0.68 -17.44
N GLU A 332 -2.20 1.06 -18.61
CA GLU A 332 -2.45 0.36 -19.88
C GLU A 332 -1.29 -0.55 -20.28
N GLY A 333 -0.14 -0.39 -19.61
CA GLY A 333 1.05 -1.22 -19.80
C GLY A 333 0.88 -2.66 -19.35
N GLU A 334 1.83 -3.50 -19.74
CA GLU A 334 1.87 -4.91 -19.32
C GLU A 334 2.06 -5.02 -17.79
N MET A 335 1.40 -6.02 -17.21
CA MET A 335 1.52 -6.33 -15.79
C MET A 335 1.29 -7.82 -15.52
N ILE A 336 1.95 -8.32 -14.47
CA ILE A 336 1.67 -9.61 -13.85
C ILE A 336 0.90 -9.41 -12.54
N SER A 337 0.08 -10.40 -12.18
CA SER A 337 -0.60 -10.34 -10.89
C SER A 337 0.39 -10.57 -9.76
N LEU A 338 0.45 -9.63 -8.79
CA LEU A 338 1.26 -9.72 -7.57
C LEU A 338 0.41 -9.70 -6.29
N LYS A 339 -0.87 -10.09 -6.37
CA LYS A 339 -1.85 -9.95 -5.28
C LYS A 339 -1.44 -10.64 -3.97
N GLN A 340 -0.64 -11.71 -4.03
CA GLN A 340 -0.21 -12.45 -2.84
C GLN A 340 1.15 -11.97 -2.33
N GLU A 341 2.00 -11.49 -3.24
CA GLU A 341 3.41 -11.22 -2.96
C GLU A 341 3.69 -9.75 -2.66
N TYR A 342 2.87 -8.80 -3.13
CA TYR A 342 3.15 -7.36 -3.07
C TYR A 342 3.55 -6.85 -1.67
N ARG A 343 2.96 -7.42 -0.61
CA ARG A 343 3.29 -7.04 0.80
C ARG A 343 4.72 -7.41 1.22
N SER A 344 5.33 -8.37 0.54
CA SER A 344 6.74 -8.74 0.75
C SER A 344 7.69 -7.75 0.08
N PHE A 345 7.16 -6.83 -0.72
CA PHE A 345 7.88 -5.83 -1.50
C PHE A 345 7.34 -4.43 -1.18
N PRO A 346 7.62 -3.89 0.03
CA PRO A 346 7.36 -2.48 0.30
C PRO A 346 8.18 -1.61 -0.66
N MET A 347 7.69 -0.41 -0.98
CA MET A 347 8.42 0.48 -1.90
C MET A 347 9.72 1.00 -1.28
N VAL A 348 9.77 1.10 0.05
CA VAL A 348 11.00 1.42 0.77
C VAL A 348 11.94 0.21 0.75
N GLY A 349 13.13 0.40 0.17
CA GLY A 349 14.15 -0.65 0.07
C GLY A 349 13.92 -1.64 -1.07
N ILE A 350 13.04 -1.32 -2.01
CA ILE A 350 12.77 -2.17 -3.18
C ILE A 350 14.01 -2.33 -4.07
N GLU A 351 14.92 -1.37 -4.03
CA GLU A 351 16.15 -1.33 -4.83
C GLU A 351 17.04 -2.56 -4.60
N ASP A 352 17.06 -3.10 -3.38
CA ASP A 352 17.83 -4.30 -3.04
C ASP A 352 17.31 -5.52 -3.81
N PHE A 353 15.98 -5.66 -3.92
CA PHE A 353 15.37 -6.72 -4.70
C PHE A 353 15.52 -6.48 -6.20
N GLU A 354 15.40 -5.23 -6.66
CA GLU A 354 15.64 -4.88 -8.07
C GLU A 354 17.05 -5.29 -8.52
N LEU A 355 18.06 -5.04 -7.69
CA LEU A 355 19.44 -5.44 -7.96
C LEU A 355 19.60 -6.96 -7.94
N LYS A 356 18.98 -7.65 -6.97
CA LYS A 356 18.96 -9.11 -6.91
C LYS A 356 18.28 -9.71 -8.16
N LEU A 357 17.19 -9.11 -8.63
CA LEU A 357 16.43 -9.53 -9.80
C LEU A 357 17.24 -9.36 -11.08
N ARG A 358 17.93 -8.22 -11.23
CA ARG A 358 18.89 -7.95 -12.33
C ARG A 358 20.00 -9.00 -12.36
N HIS A 359 20.65 -9.27 -11.23
CA HIS A 359 21.66 -10.35 -11.13
C HIS A 359 21.08 -11.73 -11.49
N TYR A 360 19.86 -12.04 -11.03
CA TYR A 360 19.20 -13.30 -11.36
C TYR A 360 19.06 -13.45 -12.88
N PHE A 361 18.53 -12.44 -13.58
CA PHE A 361 18.27 -12.50 -15.01
C PHE A 361 19.55 -12.52 -15.84
N THR A 362 20.60 -11.79 -15.43
CA THR A 362 21.92 -11.89 -16.06
C THR A 362 22.43 -13.34 -16.08
N TYR A 363 22.37 -14.06 -14.96
CA TYR A 363 22.79 -15.47 -14.92
C TYR A 363 21.79 -16.41 -15.62
N HIS A 364 20.49 -16.18 -15.48
CA HIS A 364 19.44 -16.96 -16.13
C HIS A 364 19.63 -16.95 -17.66
N ASN A 365 19.81 -15.76 -18.23
CA ASN A 365 20.00 -15.56 -19.66
C ASN A 365 21.31 -16.18 -20.16
N LYS A 366 22.33 -16.34 -19.31
CA LYS A 366 23.59 -17.01 -19.66
C LYS A 366 23.46 -18.54 -19.58
N PHE A 367 22.94 -19.07 -18.47
CA PHE A 367 23.06 -20.50 -18.12
C PHE A 367 21.82 -21.35 -18.38
N ASN A 368 20.67 -20.75 -18.69
CA ASN A 368 19.42 -21.50 -18.90
C ASN A 368 19.08 -21.72 -20.39
N ARG A 369 19.92 -21.23 -21.30
CA ARG A 369 19.77 -21.41 -22.76
C ARG A 369 19.73 -22.88 -23.14
N GLU A 370 18.96 -23.22 -24.16
CA GLU A 370 18.80 -24.61 -24.62
C GLU A 370 20.11 -25.29 -25.01
N SER A 371 21.00 -24.54 -25.66
CA SER A 371 22.30 -25.00 -26.12
C SER A 371 23.37 -25.03 -25.02
N TYR A 372 23.07 -24.58 -23.80
CA TYR A 372 24.06 -24.49 -22.73
C TYR A 372 24.40 -25.87 -22.17
N THR A 373 25.71 -26.13 -22.05
CA THR A 373 26.24 -27.47 -21.79
C THR A 373 25.84 -28.01 -20.40
N TRP A 374 25.76 -27.13 -19.40
CA TRP A 374 25.36 -27.46 -18.03
C TRP A 374 23.90 -27.13 -17.71
N ARG A 375 23.03 -27.03 -18.73
CA ARG A 375 21.58 -26.90 -18.53
C ARG A 375 21.04 -28.10 -17.73
N SER A 376 20.11 -27.84 -16.83
CA SER A 376 19.47 -28.88 -15.98
C SER A 376 20.45 -29.69 -15.11
N ARG A 377 21.56 -29.08 -14.69
CA ARG A 377 22.55 -29.67 -13.76
C ARG A 377 22.00 -29.91 -12.35
N LYS A 378 22.79 -30.57 -11.50
CA LYS A 378 22.62 -30.49 -10.04
C LYS A 378 23.09 -29.12 -9.56
N ARG A 379 22.53 -28.64 -8.45
CA ARG A 379 22.88 -27.33 -7.90
C ARG A 379 24.33 -27.36 -7.38
N PHE A 380 25.09 -26.30 -7.66
CA PHE A 380 26.47 -26.09 -7.22
C PHE A 380 26.56 -25.11 -6.04
N ALA A 381 25.44 -24.80 -5.39
CA ALA A 381 25.44 -23.94 -4.22
C ALA A 381 26.35 -24.53 -3.13
N GLY A 382 27.25 -23.70 -2.60
CA GLY A 382 28.27 -24.10 -1.62
C GLY A 382 29.45 -24.91 -2.16
N PHE A 383 29.59 -25.14 -3.47
CA PHE A 383 30.75 -25.82 -4.03
C PHE A 383 31.96 -24.88 -4.10
N GLY A 384 33.15 -25.43 -3.87
CA GLY A 384 34.41 -24.70 -3.99
C GLY A 384 35.40 -25.35 -4.95
N MET A 385 36.67 -24.97 -4.83
CA MET A 385 37.73 -25.46 -5.71
C MET A 385 37.97 -26.97 -5.58
N GLU A 386 37.71 -27.54 -4.40
CA GLU A 386 37.82 -28.98 -4.17
C GLU A 386 36.78 -29.76 -5.00
N GLU A 387 35.52 -29.33 -4.95
CA GLU A 387 34.44 -29.90 -5.76
C GLU A 387 34.69 -29.74 -7.24
N LEU A 388 35.17 -28.57 -7.68
CA LEU A 388 35.54 -28.34 -9.09
C LEU A 388 36.57 -29.37 -9.57
N ASN A 389 37.62 -29.61 -8.78
CA ASN A 389 38.65 -30.58 -9.11
C ASN A 389 38.10 -32.02 -9.11
N LYS A 390 37.25 -32.38 -8.15
CA LYS A 390 36.56 -33.69 -8.12
C LYS A 390 35.68 -33.88 -9.35
N MET A 391 34.89 -32.87 -9.72
CA MET A 391 34.04 -32.90 -10.91
C MET A 391 34.87 -33.10 -12.19
N LYS A 392 35.98 -32.36 -12.36
CA LYS A 392 36.89 -32.55 -13.50
C LYS A 392 37.49 -33.95 -13.52
N SER A 393 37.86 -34.49 -12.36
CA SER A 393 38.35 -35.87 -12.23
C SER A 393 37.29 -36.87 -12.69
N ILE A 394 36.06 -36.74 -12.19
CA ILE A 394 34.92 -37.61 -12.54
C ILE A 394 34.61 -37.55 -14.04
N LEU A 395 34.57 -36.36 -14.64
CA LEU A 395 34.31 -36.21 -16.08
C LEU A 395 35.39 -36.87 -16.96
N LYS A 396 36.64 -36.92 -16.49
CA LYS A 396 37.72 -37.66 -17.17
C LYS A 396 37.65 -39.16 -16.90
N GLU A 397 37.23 -39.55 -15.70
CA GLU A 397 37.15 -40.94 -15.26
C GLU A 397 36.05 -41.73 -15.98
N ILE A 398 34.87 -41.13 -16.20
CA ILE A 398 33.69 -41.83 -16.73
C ILE A 398 33.99 -42.63 -18.03
N PRO A 399 34.54 -42.04 -19.11
CA PRO A 399 34.83 -42.80 -20.33
C PRO A 399 35.94 -43.84 -20.14
N VAL A 400 36.96 -43.50 -19.32
CA VAL A 400 38.09 -44.39 -19.03
C VAL A 400 37.62 -45.64 -18.28
N TYR A 401 36.70 -45.48 -17.32
CA TYR A 401 36.13 -46.58 -16.56
C TYR A 401 35.24 -47.48 -17.43
N GLN A 402 34.46 -46.90 -18.37
CA GLN A 402 33.73 -47.70 -19.36
C GLN A 402 34.68 -48.54 -20.22
N GLU A 403 35.78 -47.95 -20.71
CA GLU A 403 36.77 -48.68 -21.51
C GLU A 403 37.46 -49.78 -20.68
N GLU A 404 37.78 -49.50 -19.41
CA GLU A 404 38.35 -50.47 -18.47
C GLU A 404 37.43 -51.67 -18.25
N ILE A 405 36.15 -51.43 -17.96
CA ILE A 405 35.14 -52.48 -17.79
C ILE A 405 34.97 -53.26 -19.09
N SER A 406 34.85 -52.57 -20.23
CA SER A 406 34.71 -53.21 -21.54
C SER A 406 35.89 -54.14 -21.83
N LYS A 407 37.13 -53.70 -21.63
CA LYS A 407 38.35 -54.52 -21.81
C LYS A 407 38.45 -55.69 -20.84
N LYS A 408 38.08 -55.49 -19.57
CA LYS A 408 38.05 -56.56 -18.55
C LYS A 408 37.06 -57.65 -18.94
N VAL A 409 35.87 -57.27 -19.41
CA VAL A 409 34.84 -58.21 -19.88
C VAL A 409 35.23 -58.87 -21.20
N GLU A 410 35.79 -58.12 -22.16
CA GLU A 410 36.29 -58.66 -23.42
C GLU A 410 37.37 -59.72 -23.21
N LYS A 411 38.29 -59.50 -22.26
CA LYS A 411 39.32 -60.50 -21.90
C LYS A 411 38.70 -61.78 -21.31
N LEU A 412 37.58 -61.68 -20.61
CA LEU A 412 36.91 -62.80 -19.97
C LEU A 412 36.01 -63.59 -20.94
N LEU A 413 35.27 -62.88 -21.80
CA LEU A 413 34.15 -63.42 -22.58
C LEU A 413 34.34 -63.30 -24.10
N GLY A 414 35.40 -62.63 -24.56
CA GLY A 414 35.71 -62.43 -25.98
C GLY A 414 34.97 -61.28 -26.66
N ALA A 415 34.07 -60.59 -25.95
CA ALA A 415 33.34 -59.42 -26.43
C ALA A 415 33.23 -58.35 -25.33
N GLY A 416 33.43 -57.09 -25.69
CA GLY A 416 33.31 -55.95 -24.78
C GLY A 416 31.86 -55.70 -24.35
N MET A 417 31.69 -55.16 -23.16
CA MET A 417 30.37 -54.84 -22.58
C MET A 417 30.32 -53.38 -22.18
N GLU A 418 29.27 -52.67 -22.61
CA GLU A 418 29.02 -51.29 -22.20
C GLU A 418 28.75 -51.20 -20.69
N LEU A 419 29.17 -50.09 -20.07
CA LEU A 419 29.04 -49.89 -18.63
C LEU A 419 27.59 -50.03 -18.13
N LYS A 420 26.62 -49.57 -18.91
CA LYS A 420 25.19 -49.67 -18.59
C LYS A 420 24.66 -51.10 -18.67
N ALA A 421 25.20 -51.92 -19.57
CA ALA A 421 24.89 -53.34 -19.61
C ALA A 421 25.48 -54.05 -18.39
N ALA A 422 26.72 -53.71 -18.02
CA ALA A 422 27.38 -54.22 -16.82
C ALA A 422 26.66 -53.83 -15.52
N GLU A 423 26.13 -52.61 -15.41
CA GLU A 423 25.30 -52.19 -14.27
C GLU A 423 24.03 -53.07 -14.15
N LYS A 424 23.36 -53.39 -15.26
CA LYS A 424 22.20 -54.30 -15.26
C LYS A 424 22.56 -55.71 -14.79
N VAL A 425 23.75 -56.21 -15.15
CA VAL A 425 24.27 -57.49 -14.64
C VAL A 425 24.41 -57.45 -13.12
N PHE A 426 25.00 -56.37 -12.58
CA PHE A 426 25.09 -56.19 -11.13
C PHE A 426 23.72 -56.11 -10.44
N LEU A 427 22.78 -55.34 -11.01
CA LEU A 427 21.43 -55.22 -10.46
C LEU A 427 20.69 -56.58 -10.44
N GLY A 428 20.91 -57.42 -11.45
CA GLY A 428 20.36 -58.76 -11.56
C GLY A 428 21.16 -59.87 -10.85
N ARG A 429 22.17 -59.54 -10.02
CA ARG A 429 23.08 -60.52 -9.39
C ARG A 429 22.39 -61.63 -8.61
N GLU A 430 21.27 -61.35 -7.94
CA GLU A 430 20.55 -62.38 -7.17
C GLU A 430 19.86 -63.37 -8.11
N ASN A 431 19.34 -62.90 -9.25
CA ASN A 431 18.82 -63.77 -10.30
C ASN A 431 19.95 -64.63 -10.89
N LEU A 432 21.15 -64.07 -11.10
CA LEU A 432 22.31 -64.85 -11.57
C LEU A 432 22.70 -65.94 -10.57
N LYS A 433 22.74 -65.63 -9.27
CA LYS A 433 22.99 -66.64 -8.23
C LYS A 433 21.91 -67.71 -8.24
N GLU A 434 20.63 -67.34 -8.39
CA GLU A 434 19.51 -68.28 -8.51
C GLU A 434 19.65 -69.18 -9.74
N MET A 435 19.98 -68.62 -10.91
CA MET A 435 20.26 -69.36 -12.14
C MET A 435 21.33 -70.43 -11.91
N LEU A 436 22.44 -70.07 -11.26
CA LEU A 436 23.53 -71.00 -10.97
C LEU A 436 23.12 -72.08 -9.95
N ARG A 437 22.21 -71.80 -9.01
CA ARG A 437 21.69 -72.80 -8.04
C ARG A 437 20.83 -73.89 -8.69
N HIS A 438 20.17 -73.58 -9.80
CA HIS A 438 19.34 -74.55 -10.54
C HIS A 438 20.18 -75.47 -11.44
N LEU A 439 21.35 -75.04 -11.88
CA LEU A 439 22.29 -75.89 -12.63
C LEU A 439 23.05 -76.81 -11.64
N LYS A 440 22.45 -77.93 -11.25
CA LYS A 440 22.96 -78.81 -10.17
C LYS A 440 23.90 -79.92 -10.63
N ASP A 441 23.75 -80.38 -11.88
CA ASP A 441 24.52 -81.46 -12.47
C ASP A 441 24.72 -81.22 -13.98
N ASP A 442 25.69 -81.91 -14.58
CA ASP A 442 26.04 -81.75 -16.01
C ASP A 442 24.87 -82.09 -16.95
N ILE A 443 23.93 -82.95 -16.52
CA ILE A 443 22.75 -83.32 -17.32
C ILE A 443 21.79 -82.13 -17.39
N THR A 444 21.53 -81.48 -16.26
CA THR A 444 20.70 -80.28 -16.14
C THR A 444 21.31 -79.12 -16.92
N PHE A 445 22.64 -78.98 -16.88
CA PHE A 445 23.35 -78.01 -17.70
C PHE A 445 23.24 -78.33 -19.20
N GLY A 446 23.32 -79.60 -19.60
CA GLY A 446 23.07 -80.05 -20.97
C GLY A 446 21.68 -79.67 -21.49
N PHE A 447 20.64 -79.83 -20.66
CA PHE A 447 19.28 -79.37 -20.99
C PHE A 447 19.24 -77.85 -21.19
N PHE A 448 19.84 -77.09 -20.29
CA PHE A 448 19.98 -75.64 -20.42
C PHE A 448 20.71 -75.23 -21.72
N GLN A 449 21.83 -75.88 -22.06
CA GLN A 449 22.58 -75.63 -23.29
C GLN A 449 21.73 -75.91 -24.53
N HIS A 450 20.98 -77.02 -24.53
CA HIS A 450 20.07 -77.37 -25.61
C HIS A 450 18.98 -76.31 -25.79
N ILE A 451 18.38 -75.83 -24.70
CA ILE A 451 17.38 -74.75 -24.74
C ILE A 451 18.00 -73.44 -25.28
N VAL A 452 19.20 -73.07 -24.83
CA VAL A 452 19.89 -71.86 -25.31
C VAL A 452 20.17 -71.93 -26.81
N HIS A 453 20.58 -73.10 -27.31
CA HIS A 453 20.97 -73.34 -28.71
C HIS A 453 19.78 -73.48 -29.66
N THR A 454 18.70 -74.14 -29.24
CA THR A 454 17.52 -74.40 -30.08
C THR A 454 16.59 -73.20 -30.24
N ARG A 455 16.95 -72.03 -29.67
CA ARG A 455 16.17 -70.80 -29.84
C ARG A 455 16.25 -70.31 -31.30
N ASP A 456 15.17 -70.56 -32.03
CA ASP A 456 14.83 -69.84 -33.25
C ASP A 456 13.95 -68.64 -32.87
N VAL A 457 14.34 -67.43 -33.28
CA VAL A 457 13.63 -66.18 -32.97
C VAL A 457 12.22 -66.16 -33.60
N ASN A 458 11.95 -67.05 -34.57
CA ASN A 458 10.68 -67.13 -35.32
C ASN A 458 9.81 -68.36 -34.99
N SER A 459 10.06 -69.07 -33.89
CA SER A 459 9.33 -70.29 -33.50
C SER A 459 8.28 -70.03 -32.42
N ASP A 460 7.03 -70.44 -32.64
CA ASP A 460 5.91 -70.33 -31.67
C ASP A 460 6.07 -71.17 -30.38
N SER A 461 7.11 -72.01 -30.29
CA SER A 461 7.33 -72.91 -29.15
C SER A 461 8.46 -72.41 -28.25
N PHE A 462 8.12 -71.64 -27.22
CA PHE A 462 9.07 -71.14 -26.20
C PHE A 462 9.08 -72.03 -24.94
N PRO A 463 10.22 -72.08 -24.21
CA PRO A 463 10.26 -72.69 -22.88
C PRO A 463 9.29 -71.99 -21.92
N ASP A 464 8.34 -72.75 -21.35
CA ASP A 464 7.31 -72.25 -20.45
C ASP A 464 7.16 -73.16 -19.23
N LEU A 465 7.42 -72.61 -18.05
CA LEU A 465 7.29 -73.31 -16.76
C LEU A 465 5.84 -73.72 -16.44
N LEU A 466 4.85 -72.92 -16.86
CA LEU A 466 3.44 -73.24 -16.63
C LEU A 466 3.00 -74.41 -17.51
N TRP A 467 3.39 -74.40 -18.78
CA TRP A 467 3.19 -75.52 -19.68
C TRP A 467 3.89 -76.78 -19.16
N LEU A 468 5.18 -76.68 -18.79
CA LEU A 468 5.96 -77.83 -18.31
C LEU A 468 5.37 -78.43 -17.02
N SER A 469 4.96 -77.60 -16.07
CA SER A 469 4.32 -78.07 -14.83
C SER A 469 2.94 -78.69 -15.07
N THR A 470 2.14 -78.14 -15.98
CA THR A 470 0.87 -78.71 -16.42
C THR A 470 1.08 -80.06 -17.12
N MET A 471 2.11 -80.15 -17.95
CA MET A 471 2.50 -81.36 -18.64
C MET A 471 2.98 -82.43 -17.65
N ARG A 472 3.86 -82.08 -16.69
CA ARG A 472 4.27 -82.96 -15.58
C ARG A 472 3.05 -83.50 -14.84
N ARG A 473 2.13 -82.63 -14.41
CA ARG A 473 0.92 -83.04 -13.67
C ARG A 473 0.06 -84.01 -14.48
N THR A 474 -0.17 -83.70 -15.76
CA THR A 474 -1.00 -84.54 -16.64
C THR A 474 -0.36 -85.90 -16.89
N LEU A 475 0.96 -85.92 -17.13
CA LEU A 475 1.71 -87.14 -17.38
C LEU A 475 1.85 -87.99 -16.12
N MET A 476 2.13 -87.37 -14.96
CA MET A 476 2.19 -88.06 -13.66
C MET A 476 0.85 -88.69 -13.28
N GLY A 477 -0.27 -88.03 -13.59
CA GLY A 477 -1.62 -88.60 -13.35
C GLY A 477 -1.90 -89.89 -14.14
N CYS A 478 -1.17 -90.14 -15.24
CA CYS A 478 -1.28 -91.41 -15.97
C CYS A 478 -0.65 -92.59 -15.21
N PHE A 479 0.22 -92.32 -14.23
CA PHE A 479 0.85 -93.31 -13.36
C PHE A 479 0.11 -93.55 -12.03
N ASP A 480 -0.96 -92.81 -11.76
CA ASP A 480 -1.80 -93.02 -10.58
C ASP A 480 -2.52 -94.37 -10.67
N SER A 481 -2.81 -94.99 -9.52
CA SER A 481 -3.47 -96.30 -9.47
C SER A 481 -4.75 -96.33 -10.31
N PRO A 482 -4.93 -97.29 -11.25
CA PRO A 482 -4.18 -98.54 -11.44
C PRO A 482 -2.87 -98.49 -12.26
N GLY A 483 -2.49 -97.34 -12.82
CA GLY A 483 -1.34 -97.17 -13.70
C GLY A 483 -1.66 -97.42 -15.18
N PRO A 484 -0.75 -97.08 -16.12
CA PRO A 484 -0.98 -97.29 -17.54
C PRO A 484 -0.83 -98.77 -17.90
N GLU A 485 -1.59 -99.22 -18.89
CA GLU A 485 -1.40 -100.54 -19.50
C GLU A 485 -0.06 -100.57 -20.26
N LEU A 486 0.79 -101.57 -20.00
CA LEU A 486 2.14 -101.66 -20.60
C LEU A 486 2.39 -102.94 -21.41
N SER A 487 1.45 -103.90 -21.42
CA SER A 487 1.63 -105.18 -22.10
C SER A 487 1.26 -105.19 -23.58
N LEU A 488 0.53 -104.18 -24.06
CA LEU A 488 0.22 -103.98 -25.48
C LEU A 488 1.29 -103.18 -26.21
N GLU A 489 1.47 -103.49 -27.51
CA GLU A 489 2.21 -102.63 -28.41
C GLU A 489 1.39 -101.36 -28.71
N THR A 490 2.06 -100.21 -28.85
CA THR A 490 1.41 -98.90 -29.03
C THR A 490 0.47 -98.86 -30.25
N LYS A 491 0.81 -99.57 -31.34
CA LYS A 491 -0.02 -99.67 -32.56
C LYS A 491 -1.37 -100.36 -32.34
N ASP A 492 -1.45 -101.20 -31.30
CA ASP A 492 -2.60 -102.06 -31.05
C ASP A 492 -3.60 -101.45 -30.03
N LEU A 493 -3.21 -100.38 -29.32
CA LEU A 493 -4.00 -99.75 -28.25
C LEU A 493 -5.40 -99.30 -28.73
N GLY A 494 -5.49 -98.63 -29.88
CA GLY A 494 -6.77 -98.12 -30.39
C GLY A 494 -7.72 -99.24 -30.85
N ALA A 495 -7.19 -100.30 -31.44
CA ALA A 495 -7.97 -101.49 -31.78
C ALA A 495 -8.42 -102.23 -30.51
N PHE A 496 -7.55 -102.28 -29.49
CA PHE A 496 -7.84 -102.94 -28.21
C PHE A 496 -8.91 -102.21 -27.41
N GLN A 497 -8.84 -100.88 -27.33
CA GLN A 497 -9.83 -100.04 -26.66
C GLN A 497 -11.24 -100.27 -27.26
N LYS A 498 -11.34 -100.38 -28.59
CA LYS A 498 -12.60 -100.72 -29.27
C LYS A 498 -13.10 -102.11 -28.88
N ALA A 499 -12.23 -103.12 -28.88
CA ALA A 499 -12.59 -104.48 -28.48
C ALA A 499 -13.04 -104.55 -27.00
N LEU A 500 -12.37 -103.83 -26.11
CA LEU A 500 -12.71 -103.73 -24.69
C LEU A 500 -14.06 -103.02 -24.48
N GLN A 501 -14.32 -101.91 -25.16
CA GLN A 501 -15.61 -101.21 -25.11
C GLN A 501 -16.75 -102.06 -25.66
N GLN A 502 -16.54 -102.78 -26.77
CA GLN A 502 -17.52 -103.72 -27.31
C GLN A 502 -17.83 -104.83 -26.29
N LYS A 503 -16.80 -105.38 -25.62
CA LYS A 503 -17.00 -106.32 -24.52
C LYS A 503 -17.79 -105.68 -23.37
N MET A 504 -17.49 -104.46 -22.96
CA MET A 504 -18.19 -103.78 -21.86
C MET A 504 -19.65 -103.47 -22.21
N LYS A 505 -19.95 -103.04 -23.43
CA LYS A 505 -21.32 -102.85 -23.94
C LYS A 505 -22.10 -104.17 -23.99
N SER A 506 -21.45 -105.26 -24.42
CA SER A 506 -22.08 -106.60 -24.46
C SER A 506 -22.59 -107.06 -23.10
N ARG A 507 -21.95 -106.65 -22.00
CA ARG A 507 -22.32 -107.03 -20.63
C ARG A 507 -23.61 -106.40 -20.13
N ARG A 508 -24.11 -105.34 -20.79
CA ARG A 508 -25.36 -104.67 -20.43
C ARG A 508 -26.62 -105.41 -20.91
N ARG A 509 -26.48 -106.42 -21.79
CA ARG A 509 -27.59 -107.21 -22.35
C ARG A 509 -27.25 -108.71 -22.33
N LEU A 510 -28.11 -109.54 -21.73
CA LEU A 510 -27.88 -111.00 -21.55
C LEU A 510 -27.51 -111.71 -22.87
N PHE A 511 -28.31 -111.54 -23.92
CA PHE A 511 -28.07 -112.17 -25.23
C PHE A 511 -26.78 -111.68 -25.91
N ALA A 512 -26.43 -110.39 -25.76
CA ALA A 512 -25.20 -109.84 -26.33
C ALA A 512 -23.95 -110.36 -25.61
N SER A 513 -24.03 -110.56 -24.29
CA SER A 513 -22.96 -111.15 -23.49
C SER A 513 -22.65 -112.59 -23.91
N ILE A 514 -23.70 -113.40 -24.15
CA ILE A 514 -23.59 -114.79 -24.61
C ILE A 514 -22.98 -114.85 -26.01
N LYS A 515 -23.48 -114.04 -26.95
CA LYS A 515 -22.97 -113.96 -28.33
C LYS A 515 -21.49 -113.56 -28.38
N TRP A 516 -21.10 -112.57 -27.57
CA TRP A 516 -19.69 -112.17 -27.47
C TRP A 516 -18.80 -113.28 -26.88
N HIS A 517 -19.32 -114.05 -25.92
CA HIS A 517 -18.55 -115.12 -25.29
C HIS A 517 -18.30 -116.32 -26.21
N LEU A 518 -19.23 -116.60 -27.14
CA LEU A 518 -19.15 -117.73 -28.06
C LEU A 518 -18.47 -117.39 -29.41
N PHE A 519 -18.55 -116.14 -29.89
CA PHE A 519 -18.18 -115.82 -31.28
C PHE A 519 -17.21 -114.63 -31.48
N SER A 520 -16.78 -113.92 -30.43
CA SER A 520 -15.85 -112.79 -30.60
C SER A 520 -14.42 -113.27 -30.91
N LYS A 521 -13.84 -112.75 -32.01
CA LYS A 521 -12.44 -112.99 -32.39
C LYS A 521 -11.44 -112.37 -31.40
N ASP A 522 -11.87 -111.35 -30.64
CA ASP A 522 -11.00 -110.59 -29.73
C ASP A 522 -10.95 -111.16 -28.31
N LYS A 523 -11.68 -112.26 -28.04
CA LYS A 523 -11.79 -112.87 -26.70
C LYS A 523 -10.44 -113.33 -26.14
N THR A 524 -9.63 -113.99 -26.96
CA THR A 524 -8.31 -114.49 -26.56
C THR A 524 -7.34 -113.35 -26.28
N TRP A 525 -7.37 -112.32 -27.12
CA TRP A 525 -6.57 -111.11 -27.00
C TRP A 525 -6.89 -110.33 -25.73
N LEU A 526 -8.18 -110.08 -25.45
CA LEU A 526 -8.64 -109.41 -24.22
C LEU A 526 -8.24 -110.17 -22.94
N ASN A 527 -8.36 -111.51 -22.96
CA ASN A 527 -8.00 -112.35 -21.82
C ASN A 527 -6.50 -112.39 -21.57
N LYS A 528 -5.67 -112.29 -22.62
CA LYS A 528 -4.21 -112.21 -22.51
C LYS A 528 -3.80 -110.91 -21.81
N VAL A 529 -4.34 -109.77 -22.25
CA VAL A 529 -4.03 -108.45 -21.65
C VAL A 529 -4.54 -108.35 -20.21
N LEU A 530 -5.73 -108.86 -19.89
CA LEU A 530 -6.21 -108.94 -18.50
C LEU A 530 -5.26 -109.74 -17.61
N ALA A 531 -4.76 -110.88 -18.11
CA ALA A 531 -3.81 -111.72 -17.36
C ALA A 531 -2.46 -111.01 -17.19
N SER A 532 -1.93 -110.38 -18.23
CA SER A 532 -0.68 -109.61 -18.19
C SER A 532 -0.72 -108.43 -17.20
N ASN A 533 -1.92 -107.89 -16.91
CA ASN A 533 -2.12 -106.81 -15.94
C ASN A 533 -2.65 -107.31 -14.58
N ASN A 534 -2.56 -108.62 -14.28
CA ASN A 534 -2.99 -109.24 -13.01
C ASN A 534 -4.49 -109.09 -12.66
N LEU A 535 -5.36 -108.98 -13.66
CA LEU A 535 -6.80 -108.77 -13.50
C LEU A 535 -7.61 -110.09 -13.62
N ARG A 536 -8.54 -110.33 -12.69
CA ARG A 536 -9.22 -111.63 -12.47
C ARG A 536 -10.53 -111.80 -13.27
N ARG A 537 -10.69 -111.07 -14.37
CA ARG A 537 -11.85 -111.14 -15.30
C ARG A 537 -13.21 -110.87 -14.63
N LYS A 538 -13.25 -110.16 -13.51
CA LYS A 538 -14.48 -109.73 -12.84
C LYS A 538 -15.03 -108.44 -13.43
N GLY A 539 -16.27 -108.13 -13.06
CA GLY A 539 -16.96 -107.00 -13.65
C GLY A 539 -16.29 -105.64 -13.46
N LYS A 540 -15.65 -105.42 -12.31
CA LYS A 540 -14.85 -104.22 -11.99
C LYS A 540 -13.52 -104.20 -12.74
N ASP A 541 -12.92 -105.36 -12.99
CA ASP A 541 -11.61 -105.49 -13.63
C ASP A 541 -11.58 -105.00 -15.08
N TYR A 542 -12.68 -105.15 -15.83
CA TYR A 542 -12.80 -104.56 -17.17
C TYR A 542 -12.83 -103.02 -17.13
N ASN A 543 -13.47 -102.43 -16.11
CA ASN A 543 -13.46 -100.97 -15.91
C ASN A 543 -12.08 -100.49 -15.43
N THR A 544 -11.35 -101.33 -14.69
CA THR A 544 -9.95 -101.06 -14.31
C THR A 544 -9.06 -101.11 -15.55
N LEU A 545 -9.19 -102.14 -16.39
CA LEU A 545 -8.42 -102.25 -17.63
C LEU A 545 -8.74 -101.12 -18.62
N GLU A 546 -10.01 -100.69 -18.72
CA GLU A 546 -10.40 -99.54 -19.55
C GLU A 546 -9.67 -98.28 -19.09
N ARG A 547 -9.65 -98.02 -17.78
CA ARG A 547 -8.88 -96.92 -17.20
C ARG A 547 -7.36 -97.05 -17.43
N MET A 548 -6.78 -98.24 -17.32
CA MET A 548 -5.35 -98.46 -17.60
C MET A 548 -5.00 -98.17 -19.07
N VAL A 549 -5.87 -98.56 -20.01
CA VAL A 549 -5.71 -98.29 -21.45
C VAL A 549 -5.89 -96.79 -21.72
N ASP A 550 -6.86 -96.13 -21.10
CA ASP A 550 -7.05 -94.68 -21.23
C ASP A 550 -5.84 -93.90 -20.67
N PHE A 551 -5.28 -94.32 -19.54
CA PHE A 551 -4.04 -93.77 -19.00
C PHE A 551 -2.86 -93.98 -19.94
N ARG A 552 -2.73 -95.15 -20.58
CA ARG A 552 -1.68 -95.40 -21.58
C ARG A 552 -1.85 -94.54 -22.83
N LEU A 553 -3.08 -94.39 -23.35
CA LEU A 553 -3.36 -93.52 -24.50
C LEU A 553 -3.04 -92.05 -24.21
N ASN A 554 -3.41 -91.56 -23.02
CA ASN A 554 -3.07 -90.22 -22.56
C ASN A 554 -1.55 -90.06 -22.38
N LEU A 555 -0.85 -91.07 -21.86
CA LEU A 555 0.60 -91.08 -21.73
C LEU A 555 1.29 -90.97 -23.09
N GLU A 556 0.92 -91.80 -24.06
CA GLU A 556 1.47 -91.78 -25.43
C GLU A 556 1.23 -90.45 -26.12
N HIS A 557 0.03 -89.87 -25.98
CA HIS A 557 -0.31 -88.55 -26.53
C HIS A 557 0.58 -87.45 -25.96
N ASN A 558 0.75 -87.41 -24.65
CA ASN A 558 1.57 -86.39 -23.99
C ASN A 558 3.07 -86.59 -24.26
N VAL A 559 3.56 -87.83 -24.31
CA VAL A 559 4.96 -88.13 -24.69
C VAL A 559 5.22 -87.76 -26.15
N THR A 560 4.26 -87.97 -27.06
CA THR A 560 4.36 -87.52 -28.45
C THR A 560 4.47 -86.00 -28.53
N LYS A 561 3.68 -85.28 -27.71
CA LYS A 561 3.81 -83.82 -27.60
C LYS A 561 5.19 -83.40 -27.11
N LEU A 562 5.71 -84.02 -26.04
CA LEU A 562 7.06 -83.77 -25.55
C LEU A 562 8.10 -83.95 -26.68
N LYS A 563 8.02 -85.07 -27.43
CA LYS A 563 8.96 -85.37 -28.53
C LYS A 563 8.86 -84.39 -29.70
N SER A 564 7.70 -83.76 -29.90
CA SER A 564 7.51 -82.73 -30.92
C SER A 564 8.01 -81.34 -30.50
N THR A 565 8.29 -81.13 -29.21
CA THR A 565 8.77 -79.86 -28.68
C THR A 565 10.29 -79.74 -28.85
N LYS A 566 10.72 -78.85 -29.75
CA LYS A 566 12.14 -78.73 -30.18
C LYS A 566 13.13 -78.42 -29.04
N TRP A 567 12.71 -77.63 -28.05
CA TRP A 567 13.58 -77.20 -26.94
C TRP A 567 13.74 -78.27 -25.85
N LEU A 568 13.00 -79.38 -25.93
CA LEU A 568 13.20 -80.54 -25.05
C LEU A 568 14.22 -81.50 -25.65
N THR A 569 14.97 -82.17 -24.77
CA THR A 569 15.91 -83.24 -25.15
C THR A 569 15.86 -84.40 -24.16
N GLU A 570 16.47 -85.53 -24.53
CA GLU A 570 16.61 -86.72 -23.69
C GLU A 570 15.29 -87.22 -23.04
N ILE A 571 14.19 -87.14 -23.79
CA ILE A 571 12.87 -87.54 -23.30
C ILE A 571 12.89 -89.06 -22.99
N PRO A 572 12.46 -89.48 -21.78
CA PRO A 572 12.53 -90.89 -21.39
C PRO A 572 11.80 -91.83 -22.35
N GLU A 573 12.49 -92.90 -22.76
CA GLU A 573 11.93 -93.93 -23.64
C GLU A 573 11.09 -94.97 -22.89
N PHE A 574 11.33 -95.13 -21.58
CA PHE A 574 10.63 -96.09 -20.74
C PHE A 574 9.59 -95.41 -19.86
N TYR A 575 8.37 -95.97 -19.81
CA TYR A 575 7.26 -95.47 -19.00
C TYR A 575 7.39 -95.86 -17.53
N LEU A 576 8.39 -95.27 -16.87
CA LEU A 576 8.64 -95.36 -15.43
C LEU A 576 8.41 -94.00 -14.79
N ARG A 577 7.53 -93.97 -13.77
CA ARG A 577 7.15 -92.74 -13.04
C ARG A 577 8.37 -91.96 -12.55
N ASP A 578 9.28 -92.62 -11.83
CA ASP A 578 10.44 -91.99 -11.21
C ASP A 578 11.45 -91.44 -12.24
N VAL A 579 11.52 -92.05 -13.44
CA VAL A 579 12.40 -91.58 -14.53
C VAL A 579 11.84 -90.29 -15.14
N PHE A 580 10.55 -90.27 -15.46
CA PHE A 580 9.89 -89.05 -15.94
C PHE A 580 9.92 -87.94 -14.89
N ASP A 581 9.67 -88.25 -13.63
CA ASP A 581 9.64 -87.25 -12.57
C ASP A 581 11.00 -86.55 -12.39
N LYS A 582 12.10 -87.33 -12.36
CA LYS A 582 13.46 -86.78 -12.34
C LYS A 582 13.81 -85.98 -13.59
N TRP A 583 13.39 -86.45 -14.77
CA TRP A 583 13.58 -85.72 -16.02
C TRP A 583 12.85 -84.37 -16.00
N PHE A 584 11.58 -84.34 -15.57
CA PHE A 584 10.81 -83.10 -15.43
C PHE A 584 11.41 -82.14 -14.39
N GLU A 585 12.03 -82.64 -13.32
CA GLU A 585 12.72 -81.79 -12.34
C GLU A 585 13.96 -81.13 -12.93
N ARG A 586 14.79 -81.88 -13.65
CA ARG A 586 15.95 -81.34 -14.37
C ARG A 586 15.54 -80.36 -15.46
N GLU A 587 14.50 -80.69 -16.23
CA GLU A 587 13.98 -79.81 -17.27
C GLU A 587 13.44 -78.51 -16.67
N LYS A 588 12.73 -78.59 -15.53
CA LYS A 588 12.25 -77.40 -14.82
C LYS A 588 13.42 -76.53 -14.36
N ASP A 589 14.45 -77.12 -13.77
CA ASP A 589 15.64 -76.40 -13.34
C ASP A 589 16.36 -75.73 -14.53
N ALA A 590 16.53 -76.44 -15.65
CA ALA A 590 17.12 -75.93 -16.88
C ALA A 590 16.31 -74.77 -17.50
N VAL A 591 14.98 -74.90 -17.58
CA VAL A 591 14.09 -73.83 -18.07
C VAL A 591 14.14 -72.62 -17.15
N THR A 592 14.17 -72.82 -15.83
CA THR A 592 14.28 -71.73 -14.85
C THR A 592 15.58 -70.95 -15.06
N SER A 593 16.72 -71.65 -15.16
CA SER A 593 18.01 -71.03 -15.47
C SER A 593 18.00 -70.32 -16.83
N TYR A 594 17.37 -70.92 -17.84
CA TYR A 594 17.24 -70.31 -19.17
C TYR A 594 16.44 -69.00 -19.15
N LEU A 595 15.29 -68.96 -18.48
CA LEU A 595 14.46 -67.75 -18.41
C LEU A 595 15.21 -66.60 -17.74
N ILE A 596 16.00 -66.89 -16.70
CA ILE A 596 16.87 -65.90 -16.07
C ILE A 596 17.96 -65.45 -17.05
N PHE A 597 18.65 -66.39 -17.71
CA PHE A 597 19.69 -66.09 -18.68
C PHE A 597 19.17 -65.21 -19.84
N ASP A 598 17.97 -65.50 -20.35
CA ASP A 598 17.33 -64.77 -21.45
C ASP A 598 16.86 -63.37 -21.03
N SER A 599 16.62 -63.14 -19.74
CA SER A 599 16.24 -61.82 -19.22
C SER A 599 17.38 -60.79 -19.30
N PHE A 600 18.63 -61.26 -19.36
CA PHE A 600 19.79 -60.40 -19.58
C PHE A 600 20.02 -60.17 -21.07
N ARG A 601 19.90 -58.90 -21.47
CA ARG A 601 20.12 -58.49 -22.86
C ARG A 601 21.52 -58.91 -23.32
N ASN A 602 21.58 -59.55 -24.49
CA ASN A 602 22.81 -59.96 -25.17
C ASN A 602 23.68 -60.99 -24.42
N PHE A 603 23.19 -61.63 -23.34
CA PHE A 603 23.94 -62.70 -22.65
C PHE A 603 24.34 -63.86 -23.56
N LYS A 604 23.51 -64.18 -24.56
CA LYS A 604 23.83 -65.17 -25.61
C LYS A 604 25.04 -64.77 -26.47
N GLU A 605 25.31 -63.48 -26.62
CA GLU A 605 26.44 -62.97 -27.38
C GLU A 605 27.74 -62.97 -26.56
N TYR A 606 27.62 -62.86 -25.22
CA TYR A 606 28.76 -62.87 -24.30
C TYR A 606 29.17 -64.28 -23.86
N PHE A 607 28.23 -65.19 -23.67
CA PHE A 607 28.52 -66.55 -23.19
C PHE A 607 28.35 -67.56 -24.32
N ASN A 608 29.45 -68.16 -24.75
CA ASN A 608 29.41 -69.30 -25.69
C ASN A 608 29.07 -70.60 -24.94
N THR A 609 27.80 -70.72 -24.55
CA THR A 609 27.33 -71.82 -23.71
C THR A 609 27.45 -73.20 -24.36
N THR A 610 27.60 -73.32 -25.68
CA THR A 610 27.66 -74.63 -26.38
C THR A 610 29.05 -75.28 -26.38
N SER A 611 30.09 -74.54 -26.01
CA SER A 611 31.49 -74.99 -26.10
C SER A 611 32.22 -75.10 -24.77
N ILE A 612 31.52 -74.81 -23.66
CA ILE A 612 32.08 -74.75 -22.32
C ILE A 612 31.39 -75.74 -21.38
N SER A 613 32.12 -76.23 -20.39
CA SER A 613 31.56 -77.07 -19.33
C SER A 613 30.76 -76.26 -18.31
N MET A 614 29.94 -76.93 -17.50
CA MET A 614 29.19 -76.29 -16.40
C MET A 614 30.13 -75.53 -15.44
N ALA A 615 31.28 -76.12 -15.11
CA ALA A 615 32.27 -75.49 -14.24
C ALA A 615 32.87 -74.22 -14.86
N GLN A 616 33.17 -74.24 -16.16
CA GLN A 616 33.67 -73.08 -16.89
C GLN A 616 32.60 -71.96 -16.96
N PHE A 617 31.34 -72.32 -17.22
CA PHE A 617 30.24 -71.35 -17.25
C PHE A 617 30.03 -70.68 -15.88
N ILE A 618 29.97 -71.46 -14.80
CA ILE A 618 29.87 -70.93 -13.43
C ILE A 618 31.05 -69.99 -13.13
N GLN A 619 32.28 -70.40 -13.49
CA GLN A 619 33.46 -69.59 -13.28
C GLN A 619 33.40 -68.27 -14.06
N GLN A 620 32.95 -68.28 -15.31
CA GLN A 620 32.79 -67.07 -16.12
C GLN A 620 31.74 -66.13 -15.54
N VAL A 621 30.58 -66.63 -15.11
CA VAL A 621 29.52 -65.81 -14.48
C VAL A 621 30.01 -65.19 -13.16
N ASN A 622 30.70 -65.97 -12.32
CA ASN A 622 31.27 -65.44 -11.07
C ASN A 622 32.39 -64.42 -11.33
N SER A 623 33.26 -64.66 -12.32
CA SER A 623 34.32 -63.70 -12.67
C SER A 623 33.76 -62.41 -13.26
N LEU A 624 32.66 -62.50 -14.02
CA LEU A 624 31.93 -61.34 -14.50
C LEU A 624 31.35 -60.54 -13.32
N TYR A 625 30.82 -61.22 -12.29
CA TYR A 625 30.32 -60.57 -11.09
C TYR A 625 31.41 -59.77 -10.36
N GLU A 626 32.61 -60.33 -10.21
CA GLU A 626 33.77 -59.64 -9.61
C GLU A 626 34.19 -58.39 -10.41
N ILE A 627 34.02 -58.38 -11.74
CA ILE A 627 34.31 -57.20 -12.57
C ILE A 627 33.28 -56.10 -12.32
N VAL A 628 32.01 -56.45 -12.12
CA VAL A 628 30.90 -55.47 -12.02
C VAL A 628 30.57 -55.04 -10.58
N ILE A 629 31.18 -55.66 -9.56
CA ILE A 629 30.83 -55.44 -8.15
C ILE A 629 31.04 -53.99 -7.68
N ASP A 630 32.04 -53.30 -8.23
CA ASP A 630 32.40 -51.93 -7.85
C ASP A 630 31.66 -50.84 -8.65
N ILE A 631 30.91 -51.22 -9.69
CA ILE A 631 30.17 -50.27 -10.55
C ILE A 631 29.22 -49.38 -9.74
N PRO A 632 28.40 -49.89 -8.79
CA PRO A 632 27.50 -49.04 -8.01
C PRO A 632 28.24 -47.99 -7.20
N THR A 633 29.37 -48.35 -6.58
CA THR A 633 30.19 -47.44 -5.80
C THR A 633 30.69 -46.28 -6.66
N LYS A 634 31.13 -46.56 -7.89
CA LYS A 634 31.55 -45.53 -8.85
C LYS A 634 30.38 -44.68 -9.32
N MET A 635 29.25 -45.29 -9.66
CA MET A 635 28.04 -44.58 -10.04
C MET A 635 27.55 -43.64 -8.93
N ASP A 636 27.59 -44.07 -7.68
CA ASP A 636 27.18 -43.24 -6.54
C ASP A 636 28.12 -42.05 -6.31
N GLN A 637 29.43 -42.25 -6.51
CA GLN A 637 30.41 -41.14 -6.50
C GLN A 637 30.11 -40.11 -7.58
N TRP A 638 29.78 -40.54 -8.80
CA TRP A 638 29.45 -39.64 -9.91
C TRP A 638 28.12 -38.93 -9.70
N ARG A 639 27.13 -39.65 -9.15
CA ARG A 639 25.80 -39.12 -8.82
C ARG A 639 25.84 -38.01 -7.78
N VAL A 640 26.93 -37.82 -7.02
CA VAL A 640 27.06 -36.63 -6.16
C VAL A 640 26.96 -35.34 -6.99
N TYR A 641 27.60 -35.31 -8.17
CA TYR A 641 27.75 -34.11 -8.99
C TYR A 641 26.91 -34.12 -10.28
N LEU A 642 26.60 -35.30 -10.81
CA LEU A 642 25.92 -35.48 -12.09
C LEU A 642 24.55 -36.15 -11.92
N ARG A 643 23.65 -35.91 -12.88
CA ARG A 643 22.39 -36.66 -13.01
C ARG A 643 22.62 -37.86 -13.94
N ASP A 644 21.86 -38.94 -13.79
CA ASP A 644 22.01 -40.16 -14.60
C ASP A 644 21.93 -39.87 -16.11
N ALA A 645 20.97 -39.04 -16.54
CA ALA A 645 20.85 -38.63 -17.94
C ALA A 645 22.12 -37.96 -18.48
N ARG A 646 22.86 -37.24 -17.63
CA ARG A 646 24.11 -36.59 -18.04
C ARG A 646 25.26 -37.58 -18.10
N ILE A 647 25.32 -38.54 -17.18
CA ILE A 647 26.29 -39.65 -17.21
C ILE A 647 26.07 -40.45 -18.49
N ASP A 648 24.81 -40.81 -18.80
CA ASP A 648 24.43 -41.51 -20.02
C ASP A 648 24.89 -40.76 -21.28
N MET A 649 24.69 -39.43 -21.35
CA MET A 649 25.16 -38.64 -22.50
C MET A 649 26.68 -38.68 -22.65
N ILE A 650 27.45 -38.61 -21.55
CA ILE A 650 28.91 -38.66 -21.59
C ILE A 650 29.40 -40.04 -22.07
N LEU A 651 28.74 -41.12 -21.64
CA LEU A 651 29.09 -42.48 -22.05
C LEU A 651 28.84 -42.72 -23.56
N ASN A 652 27.94 -41.96 -24.17
CA ASN A 652 27.57 -42.09 -25.59
C ASN A 652 28.26 -41.06 -26.51
N ASP A 653 28.78 -39.95 -25.99
CA ASP A 653 29.45 -38.89 -26.77
C ASP A 653 30.88 -38.68 -26.28
N ALA A 654 31.84 -39.20 -27.07
CA ALA A 654 33.26 -39.19 -26.76
C ALA A 654 33.89 -37.78 -26.63
N GLY A 655 33.21 -36.72 -27.07
CA GLY A 655 33.69 -35.33 -26.97
C GLY A 655 33.01 -34.50 -25.87
N LEU A 656 31.90 -34.97 -25.31
CA LEU A 656 31.07 -34.18 -24.41
C LEU A 656 31.77 -33.87 -23.08
N ASN A 657 32.52 -34.83 -22.52
CA ASN A 657 33.26 -34.62 -21.28
C ASN A 657 34.31 -33.51 -21.39
N VAL A 658 35.04 -33.43 -22.52
CA VAL A 658 36.02 -32.37 -22.79
C VAL A 658 35.34 -31.01 -22.85
N LYS A 659 34.21 -30.91 -23.57
CA LYS A 659 33.41 -29.69 -23.66
C LYS A 659 32.87 -29.27 -22.28
N MET A 660 32.35 -30.22 -21.50
CA MET A 660 31.85 -29.98 -20.14
C MET A 660 32.95 -29.47 -19.20
N ILE A 661 34.16 -30.04 -19.27
CA ILE A 661 35.32 -29.57 -18.50
C ILE A 661 35.73 -28.16 -18.92
N SER A 662 35.77 -27.88 -20.22
CA SER A 662 36.07 -26.53 -20.73
C SER A 662 35.06 -25.51 -20.19
N THR A 663 33.77 -25.79 -20.34
CA THR A 663 32.72 -24.88 -19.84
C THR A 663 32.77 -24.73 -18.31
N LEU A 664 33.13 -25.77 -17.55
CA LEU A 664 33.35 -25.63 -16.10
C LEU A 664 34.51 -24.69 -15.79
N ASN A 665 35.62 -24.73 -16.54
CA ASN A 665 36.74 -23.82 -16.26
C ASN A 665 36.33 -22.35 -16.40
N ASP A 666 35.47 -22.05 -17.37
CA ASP A 666 35.09 -20.68 -17.71
C ASP A 666 33.93 -20.17 -16.85
N ASP A 667 32.98 -21.05 -16.48
CA ASP A 667 31.70 -20.64 -15.89
C ASP A 667 31.47 -21.13 -14.45
N PHE A 668 32.36 -21.92 -13.84
CA PHE A 668 32.09 -22.57 -12.54
C PHE A 668 31.68 -21.58 -11.44
N ASP A 669 32.44 -20.49 -11.25
CA ASP A 669 32.13 -19.49 -10.22
C ASP A 669 30.75 -18.87 -10.48
N GLY A 670 30.45 -18.51 -11.73
CA GLY A 670 29.12 -17.99 -12.09
C GLY A 670 28.00 -19.00 -11.87
N LEU A 671 28.23 -20.30 -12.13
CA LEU A 671 27.25 -21.36 -11.87
C LEU A 671 27.01 -21.56 -10.37
N CYS A 672 28.03 -21.40 -9.54
CA CYS A 672 27.94 -21.43 -8.08
C CYS A 672 27.19 -20.21 -7.56
N ASP A 673 27.55 -19.01 -8.01
CA ASP A 673 26.89 -17.75 -7.66
C ASP A 673 25.40 -17.79 -7.99
N PHE A 674 25.05 -18.28 -9.19
CA PHE A 674 23.64 -18.37 -9.60
C PHE A 674 22.84 -19.33 -8.73
N ASP A 675 23.42 -20.47 -8.35
CA ASP A 675 22.74 -21.45 -7.51
C ASP A 675 22.65 -20.99 -6.05
N ASN A 676 23.67 -20.29 -5.54
CA ASN A 676 23.64 -19.63 -4.22
C ASN A 676 22.56 -18.54 -4.21
N LEU A 677 22.47 -17.72 -5.26
CA LEU A 677 21.43 -16.71 -5.41
C LEU A 677 20.05 -17.37 -5.38
N LYS A 678 19.83 -18.44 -6.15
CA LYS A 678 18.57 -19.22 -6.15
C LYS A 678 18.20 -19.84 -4.80
N GLN A 679 19.19 -20.19 -3.99
CA GLN A 679 18.98 -20.77 -2.66
C GLN A 679 18.59 -19.72 -1.63
N ASN A 680 19.11 -18.50 -1.78
CA ASN A 680 18.86 -17.38 -0.88
C ASN A 680 17.62 -16.54 -1.24
N LEU A 681 16.88 -16.93 -2.29
CA LEU A 681 15.59 -16.30 -2.61
C LEU A 681 14.52 -16.71 -1.59
N SER A 682 13.75 -15.74 -1.11
CA SER A 682 12.53 -16.00 -0.35
C SER A 682 11.45 -16.65 -1.23
N GLU A 683 10.41 -17.20 -0.61
CA GLU A 683 9.28 -17.79 -1.34
C GLU A 683 8.57 -16.75 -2.23
N ALA A 684 8.38 -15.53 -1.73
CA ALA A 684 7.79 -14.42 -2.48
C ALA A 684 8.69 -13.97 -3.65
N GLU A 685 10.00 -13.85 -3.42
CA GLU A 685 10.96 -13.51 -4.48
C GLU A 685 10.96 -14.56 -5.60
N ARG A 686 10.96 -15.85 -5.24
CA ARG A 686 10.88 -16.94 -6.22
C ARG A 686 9.58 -16.89 -7.02
N ALA A 687 8.44 -16.69 -6.36
CA ALA A 687 7.15 -16.63 -7.02
C ALA A 687 7.06 -15.47 -8.03
N VAL A 688 7.60 -14.30 -7.70
CA VAL A 688 7.70 -13.16 -8.63
C VAL A 688 8.57 -13.50 -9.83
N ILE A 689 9.77 -14.04 -9.59
CA ILE A 689 10.71 -14.40 -10.64
C ILE A 689 10.10 -15.44 -11.60
N ASP A 690 9.49 -16.49 -11.07
CA ASP A 690 8.88 -17.53 -11.89
C ASP A 690 7.77 -16.96 -12.78
N ARG A 691 6.90 -16.07 -12.24
CA ARG A 691 5.88 -15.37 -13.04
C ARG A 691 6.46 -14.46 -14.12
N LEU A 692 7.54 -13.75 -13.83
CA LEU A 692 8.19 -12.89 -14.83
C LEU A 692 8.76 -13.71 -15.99
N ILE A 693 9.36 -14.87 -15.70
CA ILE A 693 9.91 -15.78 -16.72
C ILE A 693 8.78 -16.39 -17.56
N ASP A 694 7.67 -16.80 -16.94
CA ASP A 694 6.54 -17.42 -17.62
C ASP A 694 5.87 -16.49 -18.64
N VAL A 695 5.94 -15.16 -18.45
CA VAL A 695 5.39 -14.19 -19.41
C VAL A 695 6.20 -14.16 -20.70
N ASN A 696 7.51 -14.02 -20.60
CA ASN A 696 8.38 -13.98 -21.76
C ASN A 696 9.83 -14.34 -21.39
N GLU A 697 10.19 -15.62 -21.60
CA GLU A 697 11.54 -16.15 -21.34
C GLU A 697 12.63 -15.45 -22.17
N MET A 698 12.26 -14.77 -23.27
CA MET A 698 13.18 -14.04 -24.15
C MET A 698 13.27 -12.54 -23.90
N ALA A 699 12.53 -12.00 -22.93
CA ALA A 699 12.56 -10.58 -22.61
C ALA A 699 13.93 -10.15 -22.07
N THR A 700 14.28 -8.89 -22.33
CA THR A 700 15.48 -8.27 -21.78
C THR A 700 15.33 -8.03 -20.28
N GLU A 701 16.45 -7.87 -19.59
CA GLU A 701 16.47 -7.60 -18.15
C GLU A 701 15.73 -6.31 -17.78
N ASP A 702 15.86 -5.26 -18.59
CA ASP A 702 15.19 -3.98 -18.35
C ASP A 702 13.68 -4.06 -18.60
N GLU A 703 13.23 -4.87 -19.57
CA GLU A 703 11.80 -5.13 -19.81
C GLU A 703 11.18 -5.88 -18.62
N LEU A 704 11.82 -6.94 -18.12
CA LEU A 704 11.32 -7.71 -16.97
C LEU A 704 11.32 -6.89 -15.68
N LEU A 705 12.34 -6.04 -15.49
CA LEU A 705 12.40 -5.12 -14.37
C LEU A 705 11.30 -4.05 -14.46
N GLY A 706 11.05 -3.50 -15.65
CA GLY A 706 9.95 -2.57 -15.91
C GLY A 706 8.59 -3.21 -15.63
N LEU A 707 8.38 -4.44 -16.10
CA LEU A 707 7.18 -5.24 -15.86
C LEU A 707 6.95 -5.47 -14.36
N PHE A 708 7.99 -5.84 -13.61
CA PHE A 708 7.92 -6.00 -12.15
C PHE A 708 7.52 -4.69 -11.46
N LYS A 709 8.20 -3.58 -11.77
CA LYS A 709 7.94 -2.27 -11.17
C LYS A 709 6.51 -1.82 -11.39
N ASN A 710 6.01 -1.93 -12.63
CA ASN A 710 4.65 -1.54 -12.96
C ASN A 710 3.63 -2.43 -12.21
N SER A 711 3.85 -3.75 -12.22
CA SER A 711 3.00 -4.72 -11.54
C SER A 711 2.92 -4.48 -10.02
N LEU A 712 4.05 -4.13 -9.40
CA LEU A 712 4.11 -3.84 -7.96
C LEU A 712 3.36 -2.55 -7.62
N ARG A 713 3.55 -1.49 -8.40
CA ARG A 713 2.82 -0.21 -8.23
C ARG A 713 1.32 -0.42 -8.37
N MET A 714 0.89 -1.16 -9.40
CA MET A 714 -0.52 -1.46 -9.62
C MET A 714 -1.12 -2.29 -8.48
N ALA A 715 -0.41 -3.29 -7.96
CA ALA A 715 -0.88 -4.06 -6.81
C ALA A 715 -1.03 -3.21 -5.53
N TRP A 716 -0.10 -2.28 -5.28
CA TRP A 716 -0.20 -1.34 -4.17
C TRP A 716 -1.34 -0.33 -4.36
N ILE A 717 -1.52 0.22 -5.57
CA ILE A 717 -2.65 1.10 -5.91
C ILE A 717 -3.98 0.37 -5.66
N ASP A 718 -4.13 -0.86 -6.15
CA ASP A 718 -5.34 -1.67 -5.96
C ASP A 718 -5.66 -1.88 -4.48
N HIS A 719 -4.65 -2.17 -3.66
CA HIS A 719 -4.80 -2.34 -2.21
C HIS A 719 -5.25 -1.04 -1.53
N ILE A 720 -4.55 0.08 -1.80
CA ILE A 720 -4.83 1.38 -1.19
C ILE A 720 -6.22 1.88 -1.60
N GLU A 721 -6.58 1.81 -2.88
CA GLU A 721 -7.92 2.23 -3.35
C GLU A 721 -9.04 1.34 -2.83
N THR A 722 -8.77 0.06 -2.55
CA THR A 722 -9.75 -0.84 -1.92
C THR A 722 -9.95 -0.47 -0.46
N LYS A 723 -8.88 -0.07 0.24
CA LYS A 723 -8.95 0.41 1.62
C LYS A 723 -9.60 1.79 1.74
N TYR A 724 -9.32 2.70 0.78
CA TYR A 724 -9.80 4.07 0.75
C TYR A 724 -10.55 4.38 -0.55
N PRO A 725 -11.85 4.03 -0.64
CA PRO A 725 -12.64 4.20 -1.87
C PRO A 725 -12.76 5.64 -2.36
N ILE A 726 -12.56 6.64 -1.48
CA ILE A 726 -12.58 8.07 -1.84
C ILE A 726 -11.56 8.40 -2.95
N LEU A 727 -10.45 7.66 -3.04
CA LEU A 727 -9.44 7.85 -4.08
C LEU A 727 -9.96 7.53 -5.49
N ARG A 728 -10.93 6.62 -5.59
CA ARG A 728 -11.58 6.25 -6.87
C ARG A 728 -12.57 7.30 -7.36
N SER A 729 -12.94 8.29 -6.53
CA SER A 729 -13.94 9.30 -6.85
C SER A 729 -13.58 10.14 -8.09
N ILE A 730 -12.28 10.33 -8.39
CA ILE A 730 -11.79 11.05 -9.58
C ILE A 730 -12.31 10.41 -10.87
N ASN A 731 -12.33 9.06 -10.94
CA ASN A 731 -12.72 8.35 -12.17
C ASN A 731 -14.24 8.37 -12.41
N SER A 732 -15.04 8.79 -11.43
CA SER A 732 -16.50 8.61 -11.42
C SER A 732 -17.32 9.88 -11.70
N LEU A 733 -16.68 10.98 -12.15
CA LEU A 733 -17.26 12.34 -12.22
C LEU A 733 -17.76 12.89 -10.87
N GLN A 734 -17.67 12.11 -9.80
CA GLN A 734 -18.11 12.50 -8.46
C GLN A 734 -17.31 13.71 -7.96
N PHE A 735 -16.01 13.76 -8.23
CA PHE A 735 -15.16 14.88 -7.83
C PHE A 735 -15.58 16.20 -8.49
N GLU A 736 -15.85 16.18 -9.80
CA GLU A 736 -16.36 17.35 -10.54
C GLU A 736 -17.72 17.80 -10.00
N ARG A 737 -18.60 16.83 -9.71
CA ARG A 737 -19.91 17.10 -9.10
C ARG A 737 -19.77 17.73 -7.72
N MET A 738 -18.90 17.19 -6.86
CA MET A 738 -18.61 17.75 -5.53
C MET A 738 -18.07 19.18 -5.64
N GLN A 739 -17.19 19.46 -6.59
CA GLN A 739 -16.66 20.80 -6.83
C GLN A 739 -17.77 21.78 -7.25
N ALA A 740 -18.62 21.38 -8.20
CA ALA A 740 -19.77 22.19 -8.62
C ALA A 740 -20.77 22.43 -7.47
N ASP A 741 -21.04 21.37 -6.70
CA ASP A 741 -21.92 21.42 -5.53
C ASP A 741 -21.39 22.34 -4.43
N LEU A 742 -20.07 22.35 -4.20
CA LEU A 742 -19.40 23.25 -3.26
C LEU A 742 -19.50 24.70 -3.72
N GLN A 743 -19.18 24.98 -4.98
CA GLN A 743 -19.27 26.34 -5.54
C GLN A 743 -20.69 26.91 -5.43
N GLN A 744 -21.69 26.09 -5.75
CA GLN A 744 -23.10 26.47 -5.63
C GLN A 744 -23.49 26.71 -4.17
N ALA A 745 -23.11 25.82 -3.24
CA ALA A 745 -23.39 25.99 -1.82
C ALA A 745 -22.73 27.25 -1.23
N VAL A 746 -21.48 27.56 -1.60
CA VAL A 746 -20.80 28.79 -1.19
C VAL A 746 -21.53 30.03 -1.72
N LYS A 747 -21.96 30.02 -2.98
CA LYS A 747 -22.72 31.14 -3.58
C LYS A 747 -24.07 31.33 -2.90
N ASP A 748 -24.78 30.24 -2.61
CA ASP A 748 -26.05 30.27 -1.90
C ASP A 748 -25.87 30.81 -0.48
N LYS A 749 -24.87 30.33 0.24
CA LYS A 749 -24.53 30.82 1.59
C LYS A 749 -24.21 32.31 1.58
N LEU A 750 -23.44 32.80 0.61
CA LEU A 750 -23.11 34.22 0.48
C LEU A 750 -24.36 35.09 0.29
N ASN A 751 -25.25 34.69 -0.63
CA ASN A 751 -26.49 35.42 -0.90
C ASN A 751 -27.42 35.40 0.33
N ILE A 752 -27.58 34.24 0.95
CA ILE A 752 -28.45 34.10 2.13
C ILE A 752 -27.86 34.86 3.33
N SER A 753 -26.54 34.90 3.48
CA SER A 753 -25.87 35.69 4.53
C SER A 753 -26.18 37.19 4.40
N LYS A 754 -26.25 37.71 3.17
CA LYS A 754 -26.68 39.09 2.91
C LYS A 754 -28.11 39.31 3.41
N GLU A 755 -29.05 38.43 3.04
CA GLU A 755 -30.45 38.54 3.46
C GLU A 755 -30.61 38.40 4.98
N ILE A 756 -29.92 37.46 5.63
CA ILE A 756 -29.94 37.31 7.09
C ILE A 756 -29.39 38.57 7.77
N THR A 757 -28.30 39.13 7.26
CA THR A 757 -27.72 40.36 7.81
C THR A 757 -28.72 41.52 7.71
N LEU A 758 -29.37 41.69 6.56
CA LEU A 758 -30.38 42.74 6.34
C LEU A 758 -31.64 42.51 7.19
N LEU A 759 -32.08 41.27 7.34
CA LEU A 759 -33.18 40.91 8.23
C LEU A 759 -32.84 41.34 9.66
N LYS A 760 -31.64 41.00 10.14
CA LYS A 760 -31.19 41.31 11.50
C LYS A 760 -30.97 42.80 11.73
N THR A 761 -30.48 43.55 10.75
CA THR A 761 -30.36 45.02 10.88
C THR A 761 -31.73 45.69 10.95
N ARG A 762 -32.67 45.28 10.09
CA ARG A 762 -34.07 45.75 10.11
C ARG A 762 -34.75 45.42 11.43
N GLU A 763 -34.62 44.17 11.90
CA GLU A 763 -35.21 43.71 13.16
C GLU A 763 -34.84 44.63 14.34
N ARG A 764 -33.58 45.07 14.41
CA ARG A 764 -33.13 45.96 15.48
C ARG A 764 -33.73 47.35 15.46
N THR A 765 -34.14 47.87 14.31
CA THR A 765 -34.75 49.21 14.25
C THR A 765 -36.16 49.23 14.81
N TYR A 766 -36.86 48.08 14.87
CA TYR A 766 -38.21 48.01 15.42
C TYR A 766 -38.37 47.11 16.66
N ALA A 767 -37.34 46.37 17.06
CA ALA A 767 -37.41 45.42 18.18
C ALA A 767 -37.84 46.03 19.53
N ASN A 768 -37.59 47.33 19.76
CA ASN A 768 -37.94 48.03 21.01
C ASN A 768 -39.00 49.13 20.79
N VAL A 769 -39.78 49.04 19.71
CA VAL A 769 -40.78 50.06 19.39
C VAL A 769 -42.05 49.85 20.23
N GLU A 770 -42.48 50.92 20.88
CA GLU A 770 -43.68 50.99 21.70
C GLU A 770 -44.70 51.92 21.05
N PHE A 771 -45.96 51.51 21.09
CA PHE A 771 -47.10 52.25 20.58
C PHE A 771 -48.02 52.65 21.72
N ASN A 772 -48.60 53.85 21.64
CA ASN A 772 -49.64 54.26 22.59
C ASN A 772 -50.99 53.61 22.25
N ARG A 773 -52.01 53.87 23.08
CA ARG A 773 -53.39 53.36 22.89
C ARG A 773 -54.06 53.79 21.58
N LEU A 774 -53.53 54.81 20.90
CA LEU A 774 -53.99 55.31 19.60
C LEU A 774 -53.15 54.78 18.43
N ASN A 775 -52.28 53.78 18.69
CA ASN A 775 -51.37 53.18 17.73
C ASN A 775 -50.31 54.15 17.14
N ASN A 776 -49.99 55.22 17.86
CA ASN A 776 -48.89 56.12 17.49
C ASN A 776 -47.57 55.64 18.11
N MET A 777 -46.50 55.62 17.31
CA MET A 777 -45.16 55.25 17.75
C MET A 777 -44.63 56.27 18.77
N VAL A 778 -44.23 55.81 19.96
CA VAL A 778 -43.76 56.69 21.04
C VAL A 778 -42.23 56.65 21.18
N THR A 779 -41.60 55.48 20.98
CA THR A 779 -40.16 55.26 21.20
C THR A 779 -39.25 56.27 20.51
N TYR A 780 -39.59 56.65 19.28
CA TYR A 780 -38.78 57.58 18.49
C TYR A 780 -39.36 58.98 18.38
N ARG A 781 -40.45 59.31 19.09
CA ARG A 781 -41.15 60.61 18.92
C ARG A 781 -40.24 61.80 19.22
N ASP A 782 -39.53 61.75 20.34
CA ASP A 782 -38.63 62.83 20.75
C ASP A 782 -37.38 62.88 19.89
N LEU A 783 -36.87 61.70 19.50
CA LEU A 783 -35.72 61.60 18.59
C LEU A 783 -36.06 62.17 17.21
N ALA A 784 -37.20 61.81 16.62
CA ALA A 784 -37.72 62.32 15.35
C ALA A 784 -37.86 63.85 15.39
N HIS A 785 -38.41 64.40 16.46
CA HIS A 785 -38.51 65.85 16.63
C HIS A 785 -37.14 66.54 16.75
N GLN A 786 -36.15 65.89 17.38
CA GLN A 786 -34.79 66.43 17.52
C GLN A 786 -34.02 66.41 16.19
N VAL A 787 -34.17 65.36 15.39
CA VAL A 787 -33.45 65.23 14.10
C VAL A 787 -34.08 66.07 12.97
N ASN A 788 -35.36 66.47 13.11
CA ASN A 788 -36.08 67.26 12.10
C ASN A 788 -35.87 68.79 12.23
N LYS A 789 -35.38 69.31 13.37
CA LYS A 789 -35.16 70.77 13.55
C LYS A 789 -33.90 71.29 12.85
N SER A 790 -34.08 72.32 12.01
CA SER A 790 -33.03 73.02 11.24
C SER A 790 -32.04 73.88 12.06
N ARG A 791 -32.29 74.08 13.37
CA ARG A 791 -31.34 74.71 14.31
C ARG A 791 -31.01 73.75 15.46
N CYS A 792 -29.84 73.12 15.36
CA CYS A 792 -29.30 72.27 16.42
C CYS A 792 -28.49 73.10 17.43
N GLY A 793 -29.07 73.39 18.60
CA GLY A 793 -28.32 73.91 19.77
C GLY A 793 -27.35 72.88 20.36
N PRO A 794 -26.60 73.22 21.44
CA PRO A 794 -25.60 72.35 22.03
C PRO A 794 -26.23 71.02 22.45
N SER A 795 -25.68 69.95 21.90
CA SER A 795 -26.10 68.55 21.97
C SER A 795 -25.88 67.91 23.34
N VAL A 796 -26.42 68.48 24.41
CA VAL A 796 -26.34 67.86 25.75
C VAL A 796 -27.36 66.72 25.90
N ASN A 797 -28.49 66.76 25.16
CA ASN A 797 -29.57 65.76 25.32
C ASN A 797 -29.57 64.57 24.34
N LEU A 798 -28.89 64.64 23.19
CA LEU A 798 -28.80 63.47 22.31
C LEU A 798 -27.91 62.38 22.93
N CYS A 799 -26.84 62.82 23.60
CA CYS A 799 -26.00 61.94 24.42
C CYS A 799 -26.75 61.41 25.63
N SER A 800 -27.74 62.07 26.24
CA SER A 800 -28.47 61.51 27.39
C SER A 800 -29.43 60.38 26.98
N ILE A 801 -30.07 60.50 25.80
CA ILE A 801 -30.92 59.46 25.20
C ILE A 801 -30.07 58.26 24.73
N LEU A 802 -28.87 58.49 24.20
CA LEU A 802 -27.91 57.42 23.85
C LEU A 802 -27.14 56.87 25.08
N LYS A 803 -26.94 57.67 26.14
CA LYS A 803 -26.25 57.29 27.39
C LYS A 803 -27.03 56.28 28.21
N MET A 804 -28.35 56.19 28.05
CA MET A 804 -29.13 55.11 28.67
C MET A 804 -28.73 53.71 28.18
N ARG A 805 -27.89 53.57 27.13
CA ARG A 805 -27.35 52.28 26.67
C ARG A 805 -25.83 52.30 26.35
N SER A 806 -25.10 53.36 26.67
CA SER A 806 -23.64 53.43 26.44
C SER A 806 -22.80 53.05 27.67
N SER A 807 -23.42 52.77 28.82
CA SER A 807 -22.76 52.24 30.02
C SER A 807 -22.22 50.80 29.88
N THR A 808 -22.19 50.24 28.67
CA THR A 808 -21.74 48.86 28.35
C THR A 808 -20.51 48.81 27.44
N LEU A 809 -19.70 49.87 27.42
CA LEU A 809 -18.31 49.77 26.93
C LEU A 809 -17.34 49.21 28.00
N TYR A 810 -17.85 48.84 29.17
CA TYR A 810 -17.14 47.96 30.09
C TYR A 810 -17.40 46.50 29.69
N PRO A 811 -16.36 45.66 29.54
CA PRO A 811 -16.55 44.22 29.40
C PRO A 811 -17.33 43.68 30.60
N ALA A 812 -18.36 42.88 30.31
CA ALA A 812 -19.16 42.19 31.32
C ALA A 812 -18.26 41.33 32.21
N GLY A 813 -18.10 41.75 33.48
CA GLY A 813 -17.31 41.01 34.46
C GLY A 813 -17.02 41.78 35.74
N TRP A 814 -17.93 42.62 36.24
CA TRP A 814 -17.78 43.27 37.54
C TRP A 814 -19.05 43.05 38.38
N PRO A 815 -19.00 42.31 39.50
CA PRO A 815 -20.10 42.26 40.44
C PRO A 815 -20.19 43.59 41.19
N VAL A 816 -21.38 44.17 41.16
CA VAL A 816 -21.77 45.28 42.03
C VAL A 816 -21.73 44.79 43.48
N GLN A 817 -20.73 45.20 44.26
CA GLN A 817 -20.85 45.24 45.72
C GLN A 817 -20.38 46.60 46.27
N ARG A 818 -21.35 47.27 46.89
CA ARG A 818 -21.18 48.43 47.76
C ARG A 818 -20.39 48.04 49.02
N ARG A 819 -19.54 48.97 49.48
CA ARG A 819 -19.12 49.30 50.87
C ARG A 819 -17.63 49.07 51.22
N PHE A 820 -16.96 50.21 51.40
CA PHE A 820 -16.07 50.61 52.52
C PHE A 820 -14.80 49.79 52.87
N ARG A 821 -13.64 50.46 52.62
CA ARG A 821 -12.49 50.77 53.52
C ARG A 821 -11.58 49.62 54.02
N PRO A 822 -10.35 49.96 54.48
CA PRO A 822 -9.15 50.33 53.72
C PRO A 822 -8.04 49.29 53.98
N PHE A 823 -6.84 49.44 53.40
CA PHE A 823 -5.53 49.29 54.06
C PHE A 823 -4.43 49.06 53.01
N PHE A 824 -3.56 50.07 52.93
CA PHE A 824 -2.14 50.00 52.56
C PHE A 824 -1.41 48.93 53.40
N PRO A 825 -0.21 48.44 53.00
CA PRO A 825 0.89 49.17 52.36
C PRO A 825 1.15 48.84 50.89
#